data_AF-A0AAU6UR58-F1
#
_entry.id   AF-A0AAU6UR58-F1
#
_cell.length_a   1.000
_cell.length_b   1.000
_cell.length_c   1.000
_cell.angle_alpha   90.00
_cell.angle_beta   90.00
_cell.angle_gamma   90.00
#
_symmetry.space_group_name_H-M   'P 1'
#
loop_
_entity.id
_entity.type
_entity.pdbx_description
1 polymer ?
#
loop_
_entity_poly.entity_id
_entity_poly.type
_entity_poly.pdbx_seq_one_letter_code
_entity_poly.pdbx_strand_id
1 'polypeptide(L)'
;MNYRMDFAVLSEQASHCRFGLTLHNLSDQPLTDWRLHFVIERYIDPNSLTQGQLQQTGSFCTIEPNCQILAANSHFYCEFSIKTAPFHFYTDGIKEAFIEWSSANTIHRQTVTVTPIALLSSHKRRSVVEAVECAELCLIPYPNQLQRFEGKLSLPRQSGFAIQTEKAHHASQWFREQLMALYAFPIEDKAEAAPILYCLKPTLDAQSYQLEIDQQAIRVFANSETGFMYASATLLQLAQHNDPVVDFPCLTISDAPRFDYRGMMLDCARHFHSLETVKRLINQLAYYKFNTFHWHLTDDEGWRIEIKSLPQLTDIGAWRGVDEELEPQYSTLTERHGGFYRQHEIKEVIAYAAERGITVIPEIDIPGHSRAAIKSLPEWLIDREDKSAYRSIQYYTDNVLSPALPGTYQFIDRVLEEVAALFPSPWVHIGGDEVPEGVWLNSPKCQALMAEHGYTSSHELQGHLLRYAEQKLKSLGKRMVGWEEAHHGNKVSKDTVIYSWLSEKAALHCAKQGFDVILQPGQFTYLDIVQDYAPEEPGVDWAGVTPLERAYGYEPLAEVADNDPLRKRILGIQCALWCERINNPSRLDYMIYPRLTALAEAGWTEKQHRDWSGYLTRLKGHLPLLEQQGIDYRHPWQAKQQN
;
A
#
# COMPACT_ATOMS: atom_id res chain seq x y z
N MET A 1 -26.54 -9.07 -23.45
CA MET A 1 -25.45 -9.73 -22.69
C MET A 1 -25.33 -11.13 -23.26
N ASN A 2 -24.26 -11.41 -24.01
CA ASN A 2 -24.16 -12.65 -24.81
C ASN A 2 -23.54 -13.80 -24.03
N TYR A 3 -22.71 -13.51 -23.02
CA TYR A 3 -21.99 -14.51 -22.24
C TYR A 3 -22.05 -14.17 -20.76
N ARG A 4 -22.33 -15.18 -19.94
CA ARG A 4 -22.37 -15.09 -18.48
C ARG A 4 -21.60 -16.25 -17.88
N MET A 5 -20.90 -16.03 -16.79
CA MET A 5 -20.24 -17.09 -16.03
C MET A 5 -20.75 -17.09 -14.60
N ASP A 6 -21.13 -18.28 -14.14
CA ASP A 6 -21.52 -18.53 -12.75
C ASP A 6 -20.42 -19.35 -12.05
N PHE A 7 -20.08 -18.94 -10.84
CA PHE A 7 -19.05 -19.56 -10.01
C PHE A 7 -19.61 -19.89 -8.63
N ALA A 8 -19.43 -21.13 -8.18
CA ALA A 8 -20.03 -21.62 -6.94
C ALA A 8 -19.07 -22.50 -6.15
N VAL A 9 -19.08 -22.35 -4.82
CA VAL A 9 -18.42 -23.30 -3.91
C VAL A 9 -19.30 -24.55 -3.81
N LEU A 10 -18.79 -25.71 -4.22
CA LEU A 10 -19.53 -26.99 -4.21
C LEU A 10 -19.33 -27.75 -2.91
N SER A 11 -18.12 -27.65 -2.34
CA SER A 11 -17.77 -28.26 -1.05
C SER A 11 -16.52 -27.60 -0.48
N GLU A 12 -16.44 -27.52 0.84
CA GLU A 12 -15.33 -26.90 1.56
C GLU A 12 -14.84 -27.81 2.70
N GLN A 13 -13.52 -27.81 2.90
CA GLN A 13 -12.79 -28.41 4.01
C GLN A 13 -11.77 -27.38 4.50
N ALA A 14 -11.13 -27.62 5.65
CA ALA A 14 -10.26 -26.64 6.32
C ALA A 14 -9.15 -26.04 5.43
N SER A 15 -8.64 -26.79 4.45
CA SER A 15 -7.58 -26.34 3.54
C SER A 15 -7.81 -26.75 2.09
N HIS A 16 -9.05 -27.07 1.73
CA HIS A 16 -9.38 -27.58 0.40
C HIS A 16 -10.82 -27.23 0.05
N CYS A 17 -11.03 -26.56 -1.08
CA CYS A 17 -12.35 -26.20 -1.58
C CYS A 17 -12.51 -26.70 -3.02
N ARG A 18 -13.69 -27.20 -3.36
CA ARG A 18 -14.07 -27.60 -4.72
C ARG A 18 -15.11 -26.62 -5.25
N PHE A 19 -14.95 -26.22 -6.50
CA PHE A 19 -15.76 -25.19 -7.13
C PHE A 19 -16.36 -25.70 -8.43
N GLY A 20 -17.50 -25.14 -8.79
CA GLY A 20 -18.16 -25.33 -10.08
C GLY A 20 -18.15 -24.03 -10.85
N LEU A 21 -17.76 -24.09 -12.12
CA LEU A 21 -17.76 -22.98 -13.06
C LEU A 21 -18.70 -23.33 -14.20
N THR A 22 -19.67 -22.46 -14.47
CA THR A 22 -20.62 -22.62 -15.58
C THR A 22 -20.53 -21.40 -16.50
N LEU A 23 -20.04 -21.59 -17.73
CA LEU A 23 -20.06 -20.56 -18.78
C LEU A 23 -21.28 -20.75 -19.66
N HIS A 24 -22.14 -19.75 -19.74
CA HIS A 24 -23.34 -19.73 -20.57
C HIS A 24 -23.09 -18.96 -21.86
N ASN A 25 -23.36 -19.60 -23.01
CA ASN A 25 -23.55 -18.92 -24.29
C ASN A 25 -25.03 -18.55 -24.43
N LEU A 26 -25.35 -17.30 -24.13
CA LEU A 26 -26.70 -16.73 -24.22
C LEU A 26 -26.96 -16.09 -25.59
N SER A 27 -26.04 -16.25 -26.54
CA SER A 27 -26.19 -15.74 -27.90
C SER A 27 -26.87 -16.76 -28.81
N ASP A 28 -27.32 -16.29 -29.98
CA ASP A 28 -27.90 -17.12 -31.03
C ASP A 28 -26.84 -17.78 -31.94
N GLN A 29 -25.55 -17.62 -31.63
CA GLN A 29 -24.44 -18.15 -32.44
C GLN A 29 -23.61 -19.16 -31.65
N PRO A 30 -23.19 -20.28 -32.27
CA PRO A 30 -22.23 -21.19 -31.64
C PRO A 30 -20.83 -20.55 -31.61
N LEU A 31 -20.05 -20.89 -30.60
CA LEU A 31 -18.62 -20.61 -30.54
C LEU A 31 -17.85 -21.84 -30.99
N THR A 32 -16.89 -21.66 -31.89
CA THR A 32 -15.97 -22.70 -32.37
C THR A 32 -14.54 -22.35 -31.98
N ASP A 33 -13.75 -23.34 -31.58
CA ASP A 33 -12.34 -23.16 -31.19
C ASP A 33 -12.16 -22.01 -30.19
N TRP A 34 -12.92 -22.09 -29.11
CA TRP A 34 -13.03 -21.04 -28.11
C TRP A 34 -12.22 -21.37 -26.85
N ARG A 35 -11.84 -20.33 -26.12
CA ARG A 35 -11.15 -20.37 -24.83
C ARG A 35 -11.82 -19.44 -23.84
N LEU A 36 -11.76 -19.80 -22.57
CA LEU A 36 -12.21 -18.94 -21.47
C LEU A 36 -11.01 -18.41 -20.72
N HIS A 37 -10.94 -17.09 -20.57
CA HIS A 37 -9.92 -16.40 -19.79
C HIS A 37 -10.57 -15.72 -18.59
N PHE A 38 -9.93 -15.77 -17.43
CA PHE A 38 -10.43 -15.15 -16.21
C PHE A 38 -9.33 -14.87 -15.20
N VAL A 39 -9.64 -14.11 -14.16
CA VAL A 39 -8.72 -13.83 -13.04
C VAL A 39 -9.20 -14.44 -11.74
N ILE A 40 -8.30 -15.12 -11.03
CA ILE A 40 -8.50 -15.58 -9.67
C ILE A 40 -7.19 -15.53 -8.90
N GLU A 41 -7.24 -15.05 -7.66
CA GLU A 41 -6.07 -14.85 -6.79
C GLU A 41 -5.78 -16.09 -5.94
N ARG A 42 -6.04 -17.27 -6.49
CA ARG A 42 -5.83 -18.57 -5.84
C ARG A 42 -5.26 -19.56 -6.85
N TYR A 43 -4.38 -20.44 -6.39
CA TYR A 43 -3.83 -21.50 -7.23
C TYR A 43 -4.84 -22.62 -7.44
N ILE A 44 -5.29 -22.79 -8.68
CA ILE A 44 -6.13 -23.93 -9.06
C ILE A 44 -5.22 -25.14 -9.25
N ASP A 45 -5.56 -26.28 -8.64
CA ASP A 45 -4.87 -27.54 -8.91
C ASP A 45 -5.20 -28.00 -10.34
N PRO A 46 -4.25 -27.97 -11.29
CA PRO A 46 -4.52 -28.31 -12.68
C PRO A 46 -5.00 -29.77 -12.84
N ASN A 47 -4.65 -30.67 -11.92
CA ASN A 47 -5.07 -32.07 -11.97
C ASN A 47 -6.51 -32.28 -11.48
N SER A 48 -7.10 -31.28 -10.83
CA SER A 48 -8.47 -31.34 -10.31
C SER A 48 -9.52 -30.89 -11.33
N LEU A 49 -9.09 -30.36 -12.48
CA LEU A 49 -9.98 -29.85 -13.52
C LEU A 49 -10.73 -31.01 -14.20
N THR A 50 -12.06 -30.97 -14.19
CA THR A 50 -12.87 -32.07 -14.74
C THR A 50 -13.08 -32.00 -16.24
N GLN A 51 -12.91 -30.83 -16.86
CA GLN A 51 -13.09 -30.60 -18.30
C GLN A 51 -12.09 -29.55 -18.80
N GLY A 52 -11.37 -29.88 -19.87
CA GLY A 52 -10.39 -29.00 -20.52
C GLY A 52 -8.98 -29.12 -19.97
N GLN A 53 -8.15 -28.15 -20.33
CA GLN A 53 -6.81 -27.93 -19.78
C GLN A 53 -6.73 -26.51 -19.22
N LEU A 54 -6.06 -26.35 -18.08
CA LEU A 54 -5.88 -25.06 -17.42
C LEU A 54 -4.42 -24.61 -17.51
N GLN A 55 -4.23 -23.35 -17.88
CA GLN A 55 -2.97 -22.63 -17.69
C GLN A 55 -3.22 -21.49 -16.70
N GLN A 56 -2.29 -21.29 -15.77
CA GLN A 56 -2.35 -20.19 -14.80
C GLN A 56 -0.97 -19.53 -14.69
N THR A 57 -0.93 -18.21 -14.92
CA THR A 57 0.25 -17.35 -14.75
C THR A 57 -0.14 -16.21 -13.82
N GLY A 58 0.31 -16.26 -12.57
CA GLY A 58 -0.15 -15.31 -11.58
C GLY A 58 -1.63 -15.52 -11.25
N SER A 59 -2.40 -14.43 -11.33
CA SER A 59 -3.87 -14.44 -11.25
C SER A 59 -4.56 -14.84 -12.57
N PHE A 60 -3.87 -14.80 -13.70
CA PHE A 60 -4.47 -15.00 -15.02
C PHE A 60 -4.61 -16.48 -15.36
N CYS A 61 -5.85 -16.90 -15.62
CA CYS A 61 -6.20 -18.26 -15.96
C CYS A 61 -6.76 -18.34 -17.37
N THR A 62 -6.39 -19.42 -18.09
CA THR A 62 -6.97 -19.80 -19.38
C THR A 62 -7.43 -21.25 -19.33
N ILE A 63 -8.70 -21.49 -19.63
CA ILE A 63 -9.25 -22.83 -19.84
C ILE A 63 -9.40 -23.06 -21.34
N GLU A 64 -8.71 -24.08 -21.84
CA GLU A 64 -8.93 -24.67 -23.15
C GLU A 64 -9.92 -25.84 -23.00
N PRO A 65 -11.19 -25.71 -23.45
CA PRO A 65 -12.21 -26.71 -23.23
C PRO A 65 -11.96 -27.98 -24.07
N ASN A 66 -12.38 -29.14 -23.55
CA ASN A 66 -12.35 -30.40 -24.33
C ASN A 66 -13.34 -30.38 -25.51
N CYS A 67 -14.36 -29.51 -25.46
CA CYS A 67 -15.33 -29.35 -26.53
C CYS A 67 -14.92 -28.22 -27.48
N GLN A 68 -14.82 -28.54 -28.77
CA GLN A 68 -14.50 -27.55 -29.80
C GLN A 68 -15.65 -26.56 -30.08
N ILE A 69 -16.89 -26.96 -29.79
CA ILE A 69 -18.08 -26.16 -30.07
C ILE A 69 -18.88 -25.94 -28.78
N LEU A 70 -19.15 -24.69 -28.43
CA LEU A 70 -20.15 -24.30 -27.44
C LEU A 70 -21.38 -23.78 -28.18
N ALA A 71 -22.43 -24.60 -28.23
CA ALA A 71 -23.66 -24.29 -28.96
C ALA A 71 -24.34 -23.01 -28.45
N ALA A 72 -25.08 -22.34 -29.35
CA ALA A 72 -25.96 -21.24 -29.00
C ALA A 72 -26.97 -21.68 -27.92
N ASN A 73 -27.29 -20.78 -26.99
CA ASN A 73 -28.22 -21.03 -25.88
C ASN A 73 -27.88 -22.28 -25.04
N SER A 74 -26.58 -22.59 -24.91
CA SER A 74 -26.05 -23.74 -24.16
C SER A 74 -25.01 -23.28 -23.11
N HIS A 75 -24.42 -24.24 -22.40
CA HIS A 75 -23.40 -23.95 -21.38
C HIS A 75 -22.26 -24.97 -21.38
N PHE A 76 -21.09 -24.51 -20.95
CA PHE A 76 -19.94 -25.32 -20.57
C PHE A 76 -19.86 -25.38 -19.04
N TYR A 77 -19.63 -26.57 -18.50
CA TYR A 77 -19.46 -26.79 -17.06
C TYR A 77 -18.12 -27.47 -16.80
N CYS A 78 -17.37 -26.95 -15.83
CA CYS A 78 -16.21 -27.62 -15.26
C CYS A 78 -16.18 -27.47 -13.74
N GLU A 79 -15.47 -28.38 -13.10
CA GLU A 79 -15.12 -28.29 -11.69
C GLU A 79 -13.61 -28.23 -11.56
N PHE A 80 -13.14 -27.62 -10.48
CA PHE A 80 -11.75 -27.67 -10.05
C PHE A 80 -11.67 -27.48 -8.53
N SER A 81 -10.50 -27.73 -7.97
CA SER A 81 -10.21 -27.62 -6.55
C SER A 81 -9.03 -26.68 -6.30
N ILE A 82 -9.07 -26.02 -5.13
CA ILE A 82 -8.04 -25.10 -4.65
C ILE A 82 -7.67 -25.52 -3.24
N LYS A 83 -6.36 -25.53 -2.92
CA LYS A 83 -5.87 -25.71 -1.56
C LYS A 83 -5.95 -24.38 -0.78
N THR A 84 -7.15 -24.06 -0.31
CA THR A 84 -7.47 -22.80 0.38
C THR A 84 -8.39 -23.04 1.57
N ALA A 85 -8.34 -22.13 2.55
CA ALA A 85 -9.42 -21.99 3.52
C ALA A 85 -10.73 -21.61 2.80
N PRO A 86 -11.90 -21.84 3.43
CA PRO A 86 -13.20 -21.45 2.88
C PRO A 86 -13.23 -19.98 2.43
N PHE A 87 -13.93 -19.72 1.31
CA PHE A 87 -14.16 -18.34 0.85
C PHE A 87 -15.26 -17.70 1.70
N HIS A 88 -15.00 -16.47 2.14
CA HIS A 88 -15.91 -15.73 3.00
C HIS A 88 -16.46 -14.46 2.34
N PHE A 89 -15.82 -13.98 1.28
CA PHE A 89 -16.14 -12.72 0.62
C PHE A 89 -16.41 -12.92 -0.87
N TYR A 90 -17.28 -12.07 -1.45
CA TYR A 90 -17.53 -12.12 -2.90
C TYR A 90 -16.27 -11.80 -3.71
N THR A 91 -15.36 -11.01 -3.14
CA THR A 91 -14.09 -10.64 -3.76
C THR A 91 -13.10 -11.79 -3.91
N ASP A 92 -13.30 -12.92 -3.21
CA ASP A 92 -12.53 -14.15 -3.40
C ASP A 92 -12.88 -14.87 -4.70
N GLY A 93 -14.07 -14.59 -5.25
CA GLY A 93 -14.53 -15.13 -6.52
C GLY A 93 -13.78 -14.55 -7.72
N ILE A 94 -14.12 -15.08 -8.89
CA ILE A 94 -13.64 -14.55 -10.16
C ILE A 94 -14.25 -13.15 -10.37
N LYS A 95 -13.42 -12.17 -10.73
CA LYS A 95 -13.87 -10.77 -10.91
C LYS A 95 -14.15 -10.42 -12.35
N GLU A 96 -13.24 -10.81 -13.23
CA GLU A 96 -13.32 -10.53 -14.66
C GLU A 96 -13.10 -11.81 -15.45
N ALA A 97 -13.78 -11.90 -16.58
CA ALA A 97 -13.59 -12.95 -17.55
C ALA A 97 -13.87 -12.45 -18.96
N PHE A 98 -13.24 -13.07 -19.94
CA PHE A 98 -13.57 -12.89 -21.35
C PHE A 98 -13.43 -14.23 -22.07
N ILE A 99 -14.14 -14.36 -23.18
CA ILE A 99 -13.94 -15.47 -24.11
C ILE A 99 -13.13 -15.01 -25.31
N GLU A 100 -12.31 -15.90 -25.82
CA GLU A 100 -11.59 -15.75 -27.08
C GLU A 100 -12.03 -16.86 -28.04
N TRP A 101 -12.26 -16.55 -29.31
CA TRP A 101 -12.53 -17.56 -30.33
C TRP A 101 -12.01 -17.12 -31.69
N SER A 102 -11.77 -18.08 -32.58
CA SER A 102 -11.30 -17.82 -33.94
C SER A 102 -12.44 -17.96 -34.95
N SER A 103 -12.56 -17.00 -35.87
CA SER A 103 -13.42 -17.10 -37.04
C SER A 103 -12.73 -16.46 -38.25
N ALA A 104 -12.68 -17.19 -39.38
CA ALA A 104 -12.07 -16.70 -40.62
C ALA A 104 -10.66 -16.10 -40.45
N ASN A 105 -9.80 -16.76 -39.66
CA ASN A 105 -8.44 -16.31 -39.29
C ASN A 105 -8.37 -14.97 -38.52
N THR A 106 -9.49 -14.54 -37.93
CA THR A 106 -9.54 -13.38 -37.02
C THR A 106 -9.82 -13.87 -35.61
N ILE A 107 -9.05 -13.38 -34.64
CA ILE A 107 -9.30 -13.63 -33.22
C ILE A 107 -10.35 -12.62 -32.74
N HIS A 108 -11.41 -13.13 -32.12
CA HIS A 108 -12.44 -12.34 -31.50
C HIS A 108 -12.36 -12.50 -29.99
N ARG A 109 -12.52 -11.39 -29.26
CA ARG A 109 -12.58 -11.39 -27.80
C ARG A 109 -13.87 -10.70 -27.37
N GLN A 110 -14.55 -11.26 -26.37
CA GLN A 110 -15.73 -10.63 -25.79
C GLN A 110 -15.77 -10.85 -24.28
N THR A 111 -16.06 -9.78 -23.55
CA THR A 111 -16.21 -9.82 -22.09
C THR A 111 -17.36 -10.73 -21.68
N VAL A 112 -17.15 -11.43 -20.56
CA VAL A 112 -18.11 -12.32 -19.93
C VAL A 112 -18.61 -11.64 -18.66
N THR A 113 -19.92 -11.59 -18.47
CA THR A 113 -20.47 -11.10 -17.21
C THR A 113 -20.30 -12.16 -16.13
N VAL A 114 -19.59 -11.80 -15.06
CA VAL A 114 -19.34 -12.70 -13.94
C VAL A 114 -20.38 -12.46 -12.85
N THR A 115 -21.10 -13.49 -12.43
CA THR A 115 -21.99 -13.38 -11.27
C THR A 115 -21.20 -13.48 -9.97
N PRO A 116 -21.62 -12.79 -8.89
CA PRO A 116 -21.00 -12.96 -7.58
C PRO A 116 -20.97 -14.43 -7.18
N ILE A 117 -19.84 -14.88 -6.64
CA ILE A 117 -19.66 -16.28 -6.24
C ILE A 117 -20.75 -16.73 -5.26
N ALA A 118 -21.34 -17.89 -5.50
CA ALA A 118 -22.22 -18.55 -4.54
C ALA A 118 -21.38 -19.16 -3.40
N LEU A 119 -21.27 -18.44 -2.29
CA LEU A 119 -20.54 -18.86 -1.08
C LEU A 119 -21.32 -19.92 -0.29
N LEU A 120 -20.62 -20.92 0.28
CA LEU A 120 -21.21 -21.87 1.23
C LEU A 120 -21.20 -21.36 2.67
N SER A 121 -20.09 -20.74 3.10
CA SER A 121 -19.88 -20.30 4.47
C SER A 121 -19.51 -18.82 4.55
N SER A 122 -20.51 -17.93 4.51
CA SER A 122 -20.29 -16.52 4.86
C SER A 122 -20.32 -16.33 6.38
N HIS A 123 -19.55 -15.36 6.88
CA HIS A 123 -19.58 -15.04 8.31
C HIS A 123 -20.95 -14.49 8.71
N LYS A 124 -21.44 -14.93 9.87
CA LYS A 124 -22.67 -14.40 10.50
C LYS A 124 -22.40 -13.18 11.40
N ARG A 125 -21.16 -13.03 11.88
CA ARG A 125 -20.72 -11.88 12.69
C ARG A 125 -20.72 -10.61 11.84
N ARG A 126 -20.97 -9.46 12.47
CA ARG A 126 -20.68 -8.12 11.94
C ARG A 126 -19.96 -7.32 13.01
N SER A 127 -19.05 -6.46 12.62
CA SER A 127 -18.49 -5.41 13.47
C SER A 127 -19.56 -4.36 13.71
N VAL A 128 -19.60 -3.82 14.92
CA VAL A 128 -20.55 -2.77 15.31
C VAL A 128 -19.75 -1.63 15.88
N VAL A 129 -19.86 -0.46 15.28
CA VAL A 129 -19.33 0.78 15.84
C VAL A 129 -20.42 1.41 16.69
N GLU A 130 -20.11 1.69 17.95
CA GLU A 130 -21.04 2.31 18.88
C GLU A 130 -21.47 3.71 18.41
N ALA A 131 -22.73 4.05 18.61
CA ALA A 131 -23.22 5.40 18.34
C ALA A 131 -22.66 6.35 19.39
N VAL A 132 -22.00 7.42 18.95
CA VAL A 132 -21.36 8.43 19.81
C VAL A 132 -21.81 9.83 19.40
N GLU A 133 -21.67 10.81 20.28
CA GLU A 133 -21.79 12.22 19.91
C GLU A 133 -20.46 12.74 19.34
N CYS A 134 -20.52 13.84 18.60
CA CYS A 134 -19.30 14.49 18.11
C CYS A 134 -18.54 15.13 19.28
N ALA A 135 -17.22 14.95 19.31
CA ALA A 135 -16.37 15.73 20.22
C ALA A 135 -16.39 17.22 19.83
N GLU A 136 -16.20 18.10 20.80
CA GLU A 136 -16.05 19.54 20.49
C GLU A 136 -14.73 19.84 19.74
N LEU A 137 -13.68 19.05 20.00
CA LEU A 137 -12.39 19.14 19.33
C LEU A 137 -12.12 17.83 18.59
N CYS A 138 -12.22 17.86 17.25
CA CYS A 138 -12.13 16.68 16.39
C CYS A 138 -10.71 16.45 15.89
N LEU A 139 -9.74 16.38 16.81
CA LEU A 139 -8.32 16.26 16.47
C LEU A 139 -7.89 14.81 16.30
N ILE A 140 -7.30 14.45 15.16
CA ILE A 140 -6.69 13.14 14.93
C ILE A 140 -5.33 13.33 14.22
N PRO A 141 -4.22 12.84 14.79
CA PRO A 141 -4.08 12.18 16.08
C PRO A 141 -4.36 13.11 17.28
N TYR A 142 -4.77 12.53 18.42
CA TYR A 142 -5.00 13.29 19.65
C TYR A 142 -3.69 13.89 20.21
N PRO A 143 -3.64 15.19 20.55
CA PRO A 143 -2.44 15.78 21.14
C PRO A 143 -2.11 15.23 22.52
N ASN A 144 -0.83 15.05 22.82
CA ASN A 144 -0.38 14.48 24.10
C ASN A 144 -0.62 15.41 25.30
N GLN A 145 -0.63 16.73 25.09
CA GLN A 145 -1.02 17.70 26.11
C GLN A 145 -1.89 18.80 25.49
N LEU A 146 -3.11 18.94 25.99
CA LEU A 146 -4.09 19.93 25.54
C LEU A 146 -4.83 20.53 26.73
N GLN A 147 -4.93 21.86 26.76
CA GLN A 147 -5.78 22.60 27.70
C GLN A 147 -6.65 23.58 26.94
N ARG A 148 -7.97 23.49 27.11
CA ARG A 148 -8.94 24.41 26.51
C ARG A 148 -9.26 25.56 27.44
N PHE A 149 -9.58 26.71 26.86
CA PHE A 149 -10.09 27.89 27.54
C PHE A 149 -11.44 28.30 26.95
N GLU A 150 -12.18 29.14 27.67
CA GLU A 150 -13.43 29.69 27.15
C GLU A 150 -13.18 30.70 26.03
N GLY A 151 -14.06 30.70 25.03
CA GLY A 151 -14.02 31.62 23.90
C GLY A 151 -13.34 31.05 22.65
N LYS A 152 -13.27 31.90 21.63
CA LYS A 152 -12.73 31.59 20.31
C LYS A 152 -12.11 32.84 19.69
N LEU A 153 -11.16 32.63 18.78
CA LEU A 153 -10.68 33.64 17.84
C LEU A 153 -11.46 33.51 16.53
N SER A 154 -12.03 34.60 16.04
CA SER A 154 -12.71 34.65 14.74
C SER A 154 -11.85 35.40 13.74
N LEU A 155 -11.35 34.70 12.72
CA LEU A 155 -10.53 35.29 11.66
C LEU A 155 -11.38 35.67 10.45
N PRO A 156 -11.42 36.94 10.01
CA PRO A 156 -12.04 37.34 8.75
C PRO A 156 -11.20 36.95 7.51
N ARG A 157 -11.84 36.84 6.33
CA ARG A 157 -11.28 36.47 4.99
C ARG A 157 -10.04 37.22 4.48
N GLN A 158 -9.48 38.16 5.25
CA GLN A 158 -8.28 38.94 4.91
C GLN A 158 -7.33 39.08 6.11
N SER A 159 -7.38 38.11 7.02
CA SER A 159 -6.51 38.06 8.19
C SER A 159 -5.06 38.00 7.76
N GLY A 160 -4.22 38.77 8.46
CA GLY A 160 -2.78 38.79 8.24
C GLY A 160 -2.08 37.58 8.83
N PHE A 161 -0.91 37.30 8.28
CA PHE A 161 -0.03 36.23 8.71
C PHE A 161 1.41 36.75 8.83
N ALA A 162 2.17 36.23 9.81
CA ALA A 162 3.60 36.53 9.94
C ALA A 162 4.44 35.29 10.33
N ILE A 163 5.58 35.10 9.67
CA ILE A 163 6.66 34.19 10.08
C ILE A 163 7.81 34.98 10.70
N GLN A 164 8.40 34.44 11.76
CA GLN A 164 9.64 34.94 12.36
C GLN A 164 10.88 34.13 11.94
N THR A 165 10.69 33.07 11.14
CA THR A 165 11.76 32.16 10.72
C THR A 165 11.42 31.47 9.40
N GLU A 166 12.41 31.30 8.53
CA GLU A 166 12.28 30.55 7.27
C GLU A 166 11.91 29.08 7.49
N LYS A 167 12.22 28.51 8.66
CA LYS A 167 11.80 27.16 9.03
C LYS A 167 10.28 26.98 9.05
N ALA A 168 9.50 28.06 9.12
CA ALA A 168 8.05 28.02 9.09
C ALA A 168 7.46 28.15 7.67
N HIS A 169 8.30 28.40 6.65
CA HIS A 169 7.86 28.75 5.30
C HIS A 169 6.91 27.70 4.71
N HIS A 170 7.35 26.44 4.58
CA HIS A 170 6.54 25.37 4.01
C HIS A 170 5.25 25.11 4.80
N ALA A 171 5.33 25.03 6.13
CA ALA A 171 4.16 24.78 6.98
C ALA A 171 3.11 25.90 6.85
N SER A 172 3.56 27.15 6.83
CA SER A 172 2.66 28.30 6.65
C SER A 172 2.07 28.38 5.26
N GLN A 173 2.83 28.06 4.22
CA GLN A 173 2.35 27.99 2.85
C GLN A 173 1.29 26.89 2.72
N TRP A 174 1.59 25.68 3.20
CA TRP A 174 0.66 24.57 3.19
C TRP A 174 -0.65 24.90 3.92
N PHE A 175 -0.56 25.49 5.11
CA PHE A 175 -1.74 25.95 5.86
C PHE A 175 -2.63 26.90 5.04
N ARG A 176 -2.03 27.89 4.36
CA ARG A 176 -2.75 28.84 3.50
C ARG A 176 -3.38 28.16 2.29
N GLU A 177 -2.63 27.28 1.64
CA GLU A 177 -3.13 26.49 0.50
C GLU A 177 -4.34 25.65 0.88
N GLN A 178 -4.29 24.99 2.04
CA GLN A 178 -5.40 24.15 2.51
C GLN A 178 -6.63 24.98 2.90
N LEU A 179 -6.48 26.14 3.56
CA LEU A 179 -7.62 27.02 3.85
C LEU A 179 -8.25 27.59 2.57
N MET A 180 -7.42 27.92 1.57
CA MET A 180 -7.91 28.34 0.26
C MET A 180 -8.66 27.19 -0.43
N ALA A 181 -8.11 25.98 -0.45
CA ALA A 181 -8.72 24.83 -1.10
C ALA A 181 -10.03 24.38 -0.43
N LEU A 182 -10.07 24.37 0.91
CA LEU A 182 -11.24 23.93 1.67
C LEU A 182 -12.34 25.00 1.68
N TYR A 183 -11.99 26.24 2.00
CA TYR A 183 -12.96 27.26 2.40
C TYR A 183 -12.99 28.49 1.49
N ALA A 184 -12.21 28.50 0.40
CA ALA A 184 -11.97 29.70 -0.42
C ALA A 184 -11.56 30.90 0.45
N PHE A 185 -10.74 30.65 1.47
CA PHE A 185 -10.35 31.62 2.49
C PHE A 185 -8.89 32.06 2.27
N PRO A 186 -8.65 33.18 1.57
CA PRO A 186 -7.30 33.68 1.36
C PRO A 186 -6.73 34.28 2.65
N ILE A 187 -5.43 34.10 2.87
CA ILE A 187 -4.67 34.73 3.95
C ILE A 187 -3.56 35.55 3.30
N GLU A 188 -3.50 36.83 3.66
CA GLU A 188 -2.55 37.78 3.08
C GLU A 188 -1.28 37.86 3.93
N ASP A 189 -0.13 38.06 3.27
CA ASP A 189 1.13 38.33 3.95
C ASP A 189 1.10 39.78 4.49
N LYS A 190 0.81 39.91 5.78
CA LYS A 190 0.65 41.19 6.48
C LYS A 190 1.29 41.06 7.85
N ALA A 191 2.54 41.53 7.98
CA ALA A 191 3.31 41.41 9.20
C ALA A 191 2.80 42.27 10.37
N GLU A 192 2.16 43.41 10.09
CA GLU A 192 1.70 44.33 11.14
C GLU A 192 0.37 43.85 11.75
N ALA A 193 0.38 43.56 13.06
CA ALA A 193 -0.77 43.05 13.82
C ALA A 193 -1.39 41.74 13.26
N ALA A 194 -0.58 40.86 12.69
CA ALA A 194 -1.02 39.54 12.21
C ALA A 194 -1.63 38.70 13.36
N PRO A 195 -2.89 38.23 13.25
CA PRO A 195 -3.47 37.33 14.24
C PRO A 195 -2.92 35.91 14.16
N ILE A 196 -2.11 35.56 13.15
CA ILE A 196 -1.44 34.25 13.05
C ILE A 196 0.08 34.46 13.01
N LEU A 197 0.78 33.91 13.99
CA LEU A 197 2.21 34.10 14.20
C LEU A 197 2.94 32.77 14.27
N TYR A 198 3.94 32.56 13.42
CA TYR A 198 4.84 31.40 13.49
C TYR A 198 6.19 31.84 14.07
N CYS A 199 6.47 31.37 15.28
CA CYS A 199 7.52 31.86 16.16
C CYS A 199 8.55 30.75 16.41
N LEU A 200 9.84 31.08 16.28
CA LEU A 200 10.91 30.13 16.63
C LEU A 200 10.97 29.96 18.15
N LYS A 201 11.00 28.71 18.63
CA LYS A 201 11.21 28.37 20.04
C LYS A 201 12.34 27.35 20.20
N PRO A 202 13.60 27.80 20.36
CA PRO A 202 14.77 26.92 20.32
C PRO A 202 14.84 25.82 21.38
N THR A 203 14.05 25.93 22.45
CA THR A 203 14.01 24.96 23.55
C THR A 203 13.19 23.71 23.22
N LEU A 204 12.45 23.69 22.10
CA LEU A 204 11.69 22.54 21.65
C LEU A 204 12.58 21.59 20.84
N ASP A 205 12.34 20.28 21.02
CA ASP A 205 12.95 19.25 20.19
C ASP A 205 12.48 19.36 18.74
N ALA A 206 13.19 18.70 17.82
CA ALA A 206 12.97 18.86 16.39
C ALA A 206 11.54 18.51 15.97
N GLN A 207 10.92 17.45 16.50
CA GLN A 207 9.57 17.04 16.12
C GLN A 207 8.46 17.59 17.04
N SER A 208 8.81 18.44 18.00
CA SER A 208 7.86 19.01 18.96
C SER A 208 7.33 20.36 18.50
N TYR A 209 6.12 20.68 18.93
CA TYR A 209 5.53 22.01 18.75
C TYR A 209 4.71 22.44 19.96
N GLN A 210 4.45 23.74 20.04
CA GLN A 210 3.41 24.30 20.89
C GLN A 210 2.49 25.18 20.07
N LEU A 211 1.20 25.15 20.39
CA LEU A 211 0.17 25.97 19.76
C LEU A 211 -0.60 26.69 20.86
N GLU A 212 -0.69 28.01 20.77
CA GLU A 212 -1.46 28.84 21.69
C GLU A 212 -2.49 29.63 20.88
N ILE A 213 -3.76 29.53 21.27
CA ILE A 213 -4.86 30.27 20.66
C ILE A 213 -5.58 31.00 21.78
N ASP A 214 -5.54 32.32 21.73
CA ASP A 214 -6.34 33.21 22.59
C ASP A 214 -7.31 34.03 21.74
N GLN A 215 -8.07 34.94 22.36
CA GLN A 215 -9.07 35.75 21.66
C GLN A 215 -8.47 36.79 20.71
N GLN A 216 -7.14 36.96 20.68
CA GLN A 216 -6.43 37.95 19.88
C GLN A 216 -5.56 37.30 18.79
N ALA A 217 -4.93 36.17 19.08
CA ALA A 217 -3.98 35.55 18.16
C ALA A 217 -3.85 34.03 18.29
N ILE A 218 -3.40 33.42 17.20
CA ILE A 218 -2.82 32.09 17.10
C ILE A 218 -1.30 32.24 17.07
N ARG A 219 -0.62 31.57 18.00
CA ARG A 219 0.84 31.50 18.05
C ARG A 219 1.29 30.06 17.89
N VAL A 220 2.06 29.81 16.84
CA VAL A 220 2.63 28.51 16.49
C VAL A 220 4.12 28.55 16.86
N PHE A 221 4.55 27.67 17.75
CA PHE A 221 5.95 27.59 18.20
C PHE A 221 6.59 26.26 17.82
N ALA A 222 7.75 26.31 17.18
CA ALA A 222 8.58 25.13 16.90
C ALA A 222 10.06 25.51 16.74
N ASN A 223 10.94 24.51 16.71
CA ASN A 223 12.38 24.69 16.44
C ASN A 223 12.82 24.14 15.06
N SER A 224 11.91 23.51 14.32
CA SER A 224 12.20 22.89 13.02
C SER A 224 11.03 23.04 12.05
N GLU A 225 11.28 22.82 10.76
CA GLU A 225 10.24 22.72 9.73
C GLU A 225 9.20 21.64 10.06
N THR A 226 9.66 20.49 10.55
CA THR A 226 8.81 19.36 10.93
C THR A 226 7.85 19.70 12.07
N GLY A 227 8.32 20.37 13.11
CA GLY A 227 7.46 20.81 14.22
C GLY A 227 6.41 21.83 13.77
N PHE A 228 6.78 22.78 12.91
CA PHE A 228 5.81 23.71 12.32
C PHE A 228 4.77 22.98 11.46
N MET A 229 5.18 21.99 10.66
CA MET A 229 4.26 21.20 9.83
C MET A 229 3.20 20.49 10.67
N TYR A 230 3.60 19.84 11.77
CA TYR A 230 2.67 19.16 12.67
C TYR A 230 1.73 20.13 13.39
N ALA A 231 2.22 21.30 13.78
CA ALA A 231 1.38 22.34 14.36
C ALA A 231 0.32 22.85 13.36
N SER A 232 0.72 23.07 12.10
CA SER A 232 -0.19 23.44 11.02
C SER A 232 -1.23 22.36 10.73
N ALA A 233 -0.86 21.08 10.79
CA ALA A 233 -1.80 19.97 10.63
C ALA A 233 -2.89 19.98 11.71
N THR A 234 -2.51 20.22 12.97
CA THR A 234 -3.45 20.41 14.08
C THR A 234 -4.31 21.65 13.86
N LEU A 235 -3.71 22.76 13.44
CA LEU A 235 -4.44 24.02 13.21
C LEU A 235 -5.48 23.87 12.10
N LEU A 236 -5.21 23.11 11.04
CA LEU A 236 -6.18 22.81 9.98
C LEU A 236 -7.42 22.08 10.50
N GLN A 237 -7.24 21.14 11.43
CA GLN A 237 -8.36 20.40 12.03
C GLN A 237 -9.13 21.22 13.07
N LEU A 238 -8.52 22.28 13.62
CA LEU A 238 -9.19 23.23 14.53
C LEU A 238 -10.02 24.29 13.79
N ALA A 239 -9.78 24.48 12.49
CA ALA A 239 -10.46 25.49 11.70
C ALA A 239 -11.94 25.17 11.55
N GLN A 240 -12.81 26.04 12.07
CA GLN A 240 -14.26 25.93 11.93
C GLN A 240 -14.78 27.02 11.00
N HIS A 241 -15.12 26.65 9.76
CA HIS A 241 -15.57 27.63 8.78
C HIS A 241 -17.02 28.06 9.03
N ASN A 242 -17.19 29.32 9.39
CA ASN A 242 -18.46 30.00 9.61
C ASN A 242 -18.48 31.27 8.74
N ASP A 243 -18.76 31.14 7.44
CA ASP A 243 -18.72 32.25 6.45
C ASP A 243 -19.35 33.54 7.03
N PRO A 244 -18.63 34.68 7.08
CA PRO A 244 -17.35 35.00 6.42
C PRO A 244 -16.09 34.86 7.26
N VAL A 245 -16.15 34.12 8.37
CA VAL A 245 -15.02 33.91 9.29
C VAL A 245 -14.60 32.44 9.38
N VAL A 246 -13.37 32.22 9.81
CA VAL A 246 -12.92 30.92 10.33
C VAL A 246 -12.67 31.08 11.82
N ASP A 247 -13.35 30.27 12.61
CA ASP A 247 -13.25 30.26 14.05
C ASP A 247 -12.21 29.23 14.53
N PHE A 248 -11.47 29.60 15.58
CA PHE A 248 -10.53 28.74 16.28
C PHE A 248 -10.81 28.78 17.79
N PRO A 249 -11.01 27.63 18.45
CA PRO A 249 -11.25 27.61 19.90
C PRO A 249 -10.01 28.08 20.67
N CYS A 250 -10.20 28.79 21.78
CA CYS A 250 -9.08 29.18 22.64
C CYS A 250 -8.50 27.96 23.35
N LEU A 251 -7.20 27.70 23.19
CA LEU A 251 -6.52 26.53 23.74
C LEU A 251 -5.00 26.70 23.80
N THR A 252 -4.35 25.81 24.53
CA THR A 252 -2.91 25.57 24.47
C THR A 252 -2.66 24.09 24.21
N ILE A 253 -1.72 23.79 23.32
CA ILE A 253 -1.25 22.44 23.02
C ILE A 253 0.27 22.42 23.13
N SER A 254 0.80 21.38 23.78
CA SER A 254 2.21 20.98 23.70
C SER A 254 2.26 19.55 23.21
N ASP A 255 2.96 19.29 22.13
CA ASP A 255 2.82 18.01 21.45
C ASP A 255 4.12 17.58 20.77
N ALA A 256 4.27 16.26 20.64
CA ALA A 256 5.41 15.57 20.06
C ALA A 256 4.98 14.15 19.66
N PRO A 257 5.60 13.53 18.65
CA PRO A 257 5.27 12.17 18.26
C PRO A 257 5.82 11.14 19.25
N ARG A 258 5.07 10.05 19.44
CA ARG A 258 5.51 8.84 20.16
C ARG A 258 6.64 8.09 19.44
N PHE A 259 6.59 8.01 18.10
CA PHE A 259 7.59 7.31 17.28
C PHE A 259 8.19 8.24 16.23
N ASP A 260 9.50 8.11 15.97
CA ASP A 260 10.20 8.92 14.97
C ASP A 260 9.80 8.56 13.52
N TYR A 261 9.53 7.29 13.24
CA TYR A 261 9.07 6.82 11.94
C TYR A 261 7.55 6.60 11.94
N ARG A 262 6.84 7.28 11.03
CA ARG A 262 5.39 7.12 10.83
C ARG A 262 5.14 7.07 9.34
N GLY A 263 5.06 5.84 8.82
CA GLY A 263 5.01 5.59 7.37
C GLY A 263 3.66 5.13 6.87
N MET A 264 3.41 5.39 5.59
CA MET A 264 2.37 4.75 4.81
C MET A 264 2.95 4.29 3.48
N MET A 265 2.74 3.03 3.13
CA MET A 265 3.15 2.45 1.86
C MET A 265 1.98 2.41 0.87
N LEU A 266 2.25 2.78 -0.38
CA LEU A 266 1.34 2.56 -1.49
C LEU A 266 1.99 1.68 -2.55
N ASP A 267 1.33 0.57 -2.86
CA ASP A 267 1.61 -0.28 -4.01
C ASP A 267 1.11 0.39 -5.30
N CYS A 268 2.06 0.79 -6.16
CA CYS A 268 1.76 1.27 -7.51
C CYS A 268 2.09 0.23 -8.59
N ALA A 269 2.70 -0.90 -8.21
CA ALA A 269 3.11 -1.95 -9.13
C ALA A 269 1.91 -2.78 -9.59
N ARG A 270 1.08 -3.26 -8.66
CA ARG A 270 -0.09 -4.11 -8.97
C ARG A 270 -1.12 -3.34 -9.78
N HIS A 271 -1.43 -2.11 -9.39
CA HIS A 271 -2.19 -1.16 -10.21
C HIS A 271 -1.54 0.22 -10.18
N PHE A 272 -1.41 0.83 -11.34
CA PHE A 272 -0.83 2.16 -11.46
C PHE A 272 -1.79 3.23 -10.92
N HIS A 273 -1.28 4.13 -10.09
CA HIS A 273 -2.01 5.29 -9.58
C HIS A 273 -1.45 6.59 -10.17
N SER A 274 -2.32 7.52 -10.58
CA SER A 274 -1.90 8.80 -11.15
C SER A 274 -1.08 9.65 -10.17
N LEU A 275 -0.26 10.56 -10.69
CA LEU A 275 0.47 11.53 -9.85
C LEU A 275 -0.46 12.36 -8.97
N GLU A 276 -1.65 12.71 -9.46
CA GLU A 276 -2.67 13.40 -8.69
C GLU A 276 -3.12 12.57 -7.49
N THR A 277 -3.37 11.27 -7.68
CA THR A 277 -3.75 10.35 -6.60
C THR A 277 -2.63 10.24 -5.56
N VAL A 278 -1.38 10.07 -6.02
CA VAL A 278 -0.20 9.97 -5.13
C VAL A 278 -0.01 11.26 -4.32
N LYS A 279 -0.07 12.43 -4.96
CA LYS A 279 0.05 13.72 -4.27
C LYS A 279 -1.10 13.97 -3.31
N ARG A 280 -2.34 13.65 -3.69
CA ARG A 280 -3.51 13.77 -2.81
C ARG A 280 -3.33 12.92 -1.55
N LEU A 281 -2.84 11.69 -1.69
CA LEU A 281 -2.52 10.83 -0.56
C LEU A 281 -1.41 11.43 0.32
N ILE A 282 -0.28 11.86 -0.25
CA ILE A 282 0.82 12.51 0.49
C ILE A 282 0.33 13.73 1.29
N ASN A 283 -0.57 14.53 0.71
CA ASN A 283 -1.19 15.65 1.41
C ASN A 283 -1.99 15.18 2.63
N GLN A 284 -2.77 14.10 2.49
CA GLN A 284 -3.50 13.51 3.61
C GLN A 284 -2.58 12.90 4.68
N LEU A 285 -1.47 12.28 4.29
CA LEU A 285 -0.46 11.80 5.24
C LEU A 285 0.03 12.94 6.16
N ALA A 286 0.24 14.14 5.60
CA ALA A 286 0.61 15.31 6.38
C ALA A 286 -0.50 15.79 7.34
N TYR A 287 -1.78 15.74 6.94
CA TYR A 287 -2.91 16.02 7.84
C TYR A 287 -2.88 15.17 9.11
N TYR A 288 -2.47 13.91 8.99
CA TYR A 288 -2.40 12.97 10.10
C TYR A 288 -0.99 12.79 10.67
N LYS A 289 -0.08 13.73 10.36
CA LYS A 289 1.28 13.81 10.93
C LYS A 289 2.15 12.57 10.67
N PHE A 290 1.86 11.80 9.61
CA PHE A 290 2.85 10.89 9.03
C PHE A 290 4.04 11.71 8.52
N ASN A 291 5.19 11.07 8.37
CA ASN A 291 6.40 11.72 7.89
C ASN A 291 7.12 10.94 6.79
N THR A 292 6.60 9.78 6.42
CA THR A 292 7.22 8.91 5.43
C THR A 292 6.17 8.35 4.47
N PHE A 293 6.45 8.46 3.18
CA PHE A 293 5.73 7.79 2.11
C PHE A 293 6.65 6.71 1.53
N HIS A 294 6.29 5.46 1.75
CA HIS A 294 6.99 4.30 1.19
C HIS A 294 6.37 3.99 -0.19
N TRP A 295 7.15 4.17 -1.25
CA TRP A 295 6.65 4.05 -2.61
C TRP A 295 7.06 2.72 -3.23
N HIS A 296 6.13 1.76 -3.19
CA HIS A 296 6.32 0.44 -3.78
C HIS A 296 6.12 0.53 -5.31
N LEU A 297 7.24 0.59 -6.03
CA LEU A 297 7.30 0.99 -7.45
C LEU A 297 7.50 -0.17 -8.42
N THR A 298 7.82 -1.36 -7.92
CA THR A 298 8.25 -2.50 -8.75
C THR A 298 7.71 -3.79 -8.17
N ASP A 299 7.10 -4.62 -9.01
CA ASP A 299 6.68 -5.98 -8.65
C ASP A 299 6.56 -6.83 -9.93
N ASP A 300 6.00 -8.03 -9.81
CA ASP A 300 5.79 -8.97 -10.90
C ASP A 300 4.89 -8.40 -12.01
N GLU A 301 3.86 -7.64 -11.65
CA GLU A 301 2.83 -7.17 -12.57
C GLU A 301 3.08 -5.76 -13.11
N GLY A 302 4.21 -5.16 -12.75
CA GLY A 302 4.50 -3.78 -13.14
C GLY A 302 5.82 -3.21 -12.66
N TRP A 303 6.48 -2.50 -13.56
CA TRP A 303 7.61 -1.62 -13.27
C TRP A 303 7.23 -0.16 -13.51
N ARG A 304 7.29 0.68 -12.46
CA ARG A 304 6.66 2.01 -12.47
C ARG A 304 7.62 3.18 -12.46
N ILE A 305 8.93 2.95 -12.53
CA ILE A 305 9.95 4.00 -12.45
C ILE A 305 10.81 4.07 -13.71
N GLU A 306 10.93 5.24 -14.32
CA GLU A 306 11.84 5.44 -15.45
C GLU A 306 13.32 5.30 -15.02
N ILE A 307 14.00 4.32 -15.61
CA ILE A 307 15.46 4.14 -15.54
C ILE A 307 16.02 4.42 -16.93
N LYS A 308 16.65 5.58 -17.12
CA LYS A 308 17.02 6.07 -18.45
C LYS A 308 18.04 5.20 -19.16
N SER A 309 18.93 4.56 -18.39
CA SER A 309 19.90 3.61 -18.92
C SER A 309 19.28 2.27 -19.33
N LEU A 310 18.04 1.98 -18.92
CA LEU A 310 17.32 0.73 -19.16
C LEU A 310 15.84 1.02 -19.55
N PRO A 311 15.59 1.71 -20.68
CA PRO A 311 14.25 2.16 -21.08
C PRO A 311 13.24 1.01 -21.24
N GLN A 312 13.71 -0.21 -21.54
CA GLN A 312 12.88 -1.41 -21.67
C GLN A 312 12.05 -1.68 -20.41
N LEU A 313 12.54 -1.32 -19.23
CA LEU A 313 11.81 -1.49 -17.97
C LEU A 313 10.47 -0.73 -17.97
N THR A 314 10.37 0.38 -18.69
CA THR A 314 9.12 1.14 -18.83
C THR A 314 8.45 1.01 -20.20
N ASP A 315 9.22 0.71 -21.26
CA ASP A 315 8.64 0.45 -22.57
C ASP A 315 7.86 -0.88 -22.59
N ILE A 316 8.33 -1.88 -21.82
CA ILE A 316 7.73 -3.20 -21.66
C ILE A 316 7.13 -3.35 -20.27
N GLY A 317 7.96 -3.30 -19.22
CA GLY A 317 7.57 -3.66 -17.85
C GLY A 317 6.49 -2.78 -17.21
N ALA A 318 6.21 -1.60 -17.76
CA ALA A 318 5.12 -0.75 -17.29
C ALA A 318 3.74 -1.14 -17.84
N TRP A 319 3.66 -2.10 -18.75
CA TRP A 319 2.44 -2.44 -19.48
C TRP A 319 2.18 -3.93 -19.46
N ARG A 320 0.91 -4.30 -19.30
CA ARG A 320 0.44 -5.69 -19.36
C ARG A 320 -0.86 -5.78 -20.15
N GLY A 321 -1.09 -6.92 -20.75
CA GLY A 321 -2.21 -7.12 -21.66
C GLY A 321 -2.08 -8.44 -22.39
N VAL A 322 -3.18 -8.87 -23.01
CA VAL A 322 -3.23 -10.12 -23.79
C VAL A 322 -2.25 -10.15 -24.97
N ASP A 323 -1.87 -8.96 -25.48
CA ASP A 323 -0.95 -8.79 -26.60
C ASP A 323 0.38 -8.12 -26.16
N GLU A 324 0.66 -8.06 -24.85
CA GLU A 324 1.92 -7.54 -24.28
C GLU A 324 2.80 -8.69 -23.76
N GLU A 325 4.08 -8.42 -23.46
CA GLU A 325 5.01 -9.42 -22.91
C GLU A 325 4.64 -9.87 -21.47
N LEU A 326 3.97 -8.98 -20.73
CA LEU A 326 3.36 -9.29 -19.43
C LEU A 326 1.88 -9.58 -19.64
N GLU A 327 1.45 -10.77 -19.22
CA GLU A 327 0.05 -11.16 -19.27
C GLU A 327 -0.81 -10.26 -18.37
N PRO A 328 -2.12 -10.07 -18.67
CA PRO A 328 -3.02 -9.33 -17.79
C PRO A 328 -3.02 -9.89 -16.37
N GLN A 329 -3.25 -9.05 -15.37
CA GLN A 329 -3.32 -9.49 -13.96
C GLN A 329 -4.40 -8.70 -13.23
N TYR A 330 -5.13 -9.39 -12.36
CA TYR A 330 -6.15 -8.91 -11.43
C TYR A 330 -7.41 -8.23 -12.00
N SER A 331 -7.25 -7.30 -12.94
CA SER A 331 -8.34 -6.54 -13.58
C SER A 331 -7.92 -6.04 -14.97
N THR A 332 -8.86 -5.41 -15.70
CA THR A 332 -8.62 -4.82 -17.02
C THR A 332 -8.17 -5.87 -18.05
N LEU A 333 -8.79 -7.06 -18.05
CA LEU A 333 -8.30 -8.23 -18.80
C LEU A 333 -8.20 -8.05 -20.33
N THR A 334 -9.09 -7.27 -20.93
CA THR A 334 -9.23 -7.15 -22.39
C THR A 334 -8.50 -5.95 -22.97
N GLU A 335 -7.89 -5.12 -22.14
CA GLU A 335 -7.24 -3.88 -22.56
C GLU A 335 -5.77 -3.88 -22.14
N ARG A 336 -4.97 -3.06 -22.82
CA ARG A 336 -3.62 -2.77 -22.38
C ARG A 336 -3.69 -1.92 -21.11
N HIS A 337 -3.20 -2.45 -19.99
CA HIS A 337 -3.21 -1.79 -18.69
C HIS A 337 -1.79 -1.43 -18.27
N GLY A 338 -1.59 -0.23 -17.73
CA GLY A 338 -0.28 0.16 -17.25
C GLY A 338 -0.08 1.65 -17.05
N GLY A 339 1.19 2.02 -16.90
CA GLY A 339 1.64 3.37 -16.59
C GLY A 339 2.94 3.32 -15.78
N PHE A 340 3.69 4.42 -15.82
CA PHE A 340 4.91 4.61 -15.04
C PHE A 340 5.13 6.11 -14.80
N TYR A 341 6.01 6.41 -13.84
CA TYR A 341 6.43 7.75 -13.49
C TYR A 341 7.79 8.05 -14.12
N ARG A 342 7.85 9.14 -14.88
CA ARG A 342 9.09 9.69 -15.42
C ARG A 342 9.90 10.31 -14.29
N GLN A 343 11.22 10.39 -14.45
CA GLN A 343 12.08 10.92 -13.39
C GLN A 343 11.75 12.37 -13.01
N HIS A 344 11.27 13.19 -13.95
CA HIS A 344 10.88 14.57 -13.64
C HIS A 344 9.58 14.62 -12.81
N GLU A 345 8.64 13.72 -13.08
CA GLU A 345 7.39 13.58 -12.31
C GLU A 345 7.68 13.07 -10.90
N ILE A 346 8.62 12.12 -10.76
CA ILE A 346 9.10 11.66 -9.45
C ILE A 346 9.73 12.82 -8.67
N LYS A 347 10.58 13.65 -9.30
CA LYS A 347 11.15 14.84 -8.66
C LYS A 347 10.07 15.82 -8.20
N GLU A 348 9.01 15.99 -8.98
CA GLU A 348 7.86 16.81 -8.62
C GLU A 348 7.13 16.26 -7.40
N VAL A 349 6.93 14.93 -7.31
CA VAL A 349 6.34 14.27 -6.13
C VAL A 349 7.24 14.41 -4.91
N ILE A 350 8.55 14.24 -5.05
CA ILE A 350 9.52 14.40 -3.96
C ILE A 350 9.50 15.83 -3.42
N ALA A 351 9.48 16.85 -4.30
CA ALA A 351 9.39 18.24 -3.88
C ALA A 351 8.06 18.52 -3.16
N TYR A 352 6.95 18.06 -3.73
CA TYR A 352 5.62 18.19 -3.14
C TYR A 352 5.52 17.54 -1.75
N ALA A 353 6.15 16.38 -1.57
CA ALA A 353 6.23 15.66 -0.30
C ALA A 353 7.10 16.41 0.72
N ALA A 354 8.25 16.92 0.30
CA ALA A 354 9.17 17.67 1.17
C ALA A 354 8.53 18.96 1.72
N GLU A 355 7.76 19.68 0.89
CA GLU A 355 6.94 20.84 1.31
C GLU A 355 5.88 20.49 2.37
N ARG A 356 5.61 19.20 2.59
CA ARG A 356 4.66 18.66 3.57
C ARG A 356 5.36 17.87 4.69
N GLY A 357 6.68 17.97 4.79
CA GLY A 357 7.47 17.25 5.79
C GLY A 357 7.46 15.73 5.61
N ILE A 358 7.18 15.23 4.39
CA ILE A 358 7.15 13.81 4.06
C ILE A 358 8.42 13.41 3.30
N THR A 359 9.11 12.40 3.81
CA THR A 359 10.22 11.74 3.11
C THR A 359 9.68 10.65 2.21
N VAL A 360 10.13 10.59 0.95
CA VAL A 360 9.76 9.53 0.01
C VAL A 360 10.86 8.46 -0.03
N ILE A 361 10.52 7.22 0.32
CA ILE A 361 11.43 6.07 0.25
C ILE A 361 11.02 5.23 -0.96
N PRO A 362 11.89 5.06 -1.98
CA PRO A 362 11.59 4.17 -3.10
C PRO A 362 11.84 2.71 -2.72
N GLU A 363 11.04 1.82 -3.29
CA GLU A 363 11.29 0.38 -3.28
C GLU A 363 11.63 -0.16 -4.67
N ILE A 364 12.69 -0.96 -4.72
CA ILE A 364 13.07 -1.80 -5.86
C ILE A 364 13.17 -3.24 -5.34
N ASP A 365 12.16 -4.05 -5.62
CA ASP A 365 12.02 -5.37 -5.04
C ASP A 365 12.90 -6.42 -5.76
N ILE A 366 13.80 -7.05 -5.02
CA ILE A 366 14.69 -8.12 -5.51
C ILE A 366 15.01 -9.13 -4.39
N PRO A 367 15.37 -10.38 -4.73
CA PRO A 367 15.32 -11.00 -6.07
C PRO A 367 13.95 -11.57 -6.43
N GLY A 368 13.03 -11.70 -5.46
CA GLY A 368 11.63 -12.03 -5.73
C GLY A 368 10.94 -10.87 -6.45
N HIS A 369 9.65 -11.01 -6.73
CA HIS A 369 8.81 -9.92 -7.24
C HIS A 369 9.40 -9.17 -8.45
N SER A 370 10.15 -9.88 -9.31
CA SER A 370 10.98 -9.29 -10.35
C SER A 370 10.52 -9.61 -11.77
N ARG A 371 9.32 -10.18 -11.94
CA ARG A 371 8.85 -10.65 -13.26
C ARG A 371 8.80 -9.55 -14.30
N ALA A 372 8.34 -8.34 -13.95
CA ALA A 372 8.31 -7.21 -14.88
C ALA A 372 9.71 -6.82 -15.37
N ALA A 373 10.71 -6.84 -14.49
CA ALA A 373 12.10 -6.59 -14.87
C ALA A 373 12.66 -7.70 -15.77
N ILE A 374 12.41 -8.97 -15.41
CA ILE A 374 12.88 -10.15 -16.16
C ILE A 374 12.31 -10.16 -17.59
N LYS A 375 11.01 -9.89 -17.76
CA LYS A 375 10.37 -9.81 -19.07
C LYS A 375 10.86 -8.63 -19.90
N SER A 376 11.26 -7.54 -19.25
CA SER A 376 11.80 -6.35 -19.93
C SER A 376 13.24 -6.52 -20.40
N LEU A 377 14.05 -7.31 -19.67
CA LEU A 377 15.48 -7.49 -19.92
C LEU A 377 15.88 -8.98 -20.01
N PRO A 378 15.25 -9.77 -20.89
CA PRO A 378 15.42 -11.23 -20.90
C PRO A 378 16.86 -11.65 -21.22
N GLU A 379 17.56 -10.89 -22.06
CA GLU A 379 18.95 -11.17 -22.44
C GLU A 379 19.95 -11.03 -21.29
N TRP A 380 19.57 -10.30 -20.23
CA TRP A 380 20.41 -10.11 -19.04
C TRP A 380 19.97 -10.99 -17.87
N LEU A 381 18.67 -11.22 -17.74
CA LEU A 381 18.07 -11.71 -16.51
C LEU A 381 17.55 -13.15 -16.59
N ILE A 382 17.46 -13.76 -17.78
CA ILE A 382 17.03 -15.16 -17.94
C ILE A 382 18.23 -16.10 -18.01
N ASP A 383 18.29 -17.06 -17.09
CA ASP A 383 19.20 -18.19 -17.18
C ASP A 383 18.55 -19.31 -18.01
N ARG A 384 18.85 -19.35 -19.31
CA ARG A 384 18.24 -20.32 -20.25
C ARG A 384 18.57 -21.79 -19.95
N GLU A 385 19.57 -22.04 -19.09
CA GLU A 385 19.97 -23.39 -18.66
C GLU A 385 19.34 -23.81 -17.33
N ASP A 386 18.68 -22.88 -16.61
CA ASP A 386 18.01 -23.19 -15.36
C ASP A 386 16.76 -24.05 -15.59
N LYS A 387 16.68 -25.16 -14.87
CA LYS A 387 15.54 -26.09 -14.87
C LYS A 387 14.88 -26.18 -13.50
N SER A 388 15.05 -25.16 -12.67
CA SER A 388 14.45 -25.09 -11.34
C SER A 388 12.94 -25.00 -11.49
N ALA A 389 12.22 -25.91 -10.82
CA ALA A 389 10.76 -25.88 -10.77
C ALA A 389 10.37 -25.29 -9.41
N TYR A 390 9.90 -24.04 -9.43
CA TYR A 390 9.44 -23.33 -8.25
C TYR A 390 8.11 -22.64 -8.57
N ARG A 391 7.41 -22.18 -7.53
CA ARG A 391 6.21 -21.36 -7.66
C ARG A 391 6.16 -20.35 -6.53
N SER A 392 6.01 -19.07 -6.86
CA SER A 392 5.84 -18.00 -5.85
C SER A 392 4.49 -18.07 -5.16
N ILE A 393 4.34 -17.27 -4.10
CA ILE A 393 3.06 -17.10 -3.40
C ILE A 393 1.97 -16.61 -4.35
N GLN A 394 2.33 -15.76 -5.31
CA GLN A 394 1.46 -15.18 -6.34
C GLN A 394 1.29 -16.11 -7.55
N TYR A 395 1.88 -17.31 -7.52
CA TYR A 395 1.74 -18.35 -8.54
C TYR A 395 2.51 -18.10 -9.85
N TYR A 396 3.61 -17.36 -9.79
CA TYR A 396 4.57 -17.26 -10.88
C TYR A 396 5.64 -18.35 -10.79
N THR A 397 6.23 -18.71 -11.94
CA THR A 397 7.29 -19.74 -12.05
C THR A 397 8.55 -19.21 -12.75
N ASP A 398 8.57 -17.92 -13.07
CA ASP A 398 9.57 -17.24 -13.89
C ASP A 398 9.89 -15.82 -13.37
N ASN A 399 9.65 -15.56 -12.08
CA ASN A 399 9.69 -14.23 -11.48
C ASN A 399 10.89 -13.89 -10.56
N VAL A 400 11.94 -14.71 -10.51
CA VAL A 400 13.03 -14.52 -9.54
C VAL A 400 14.37 -14.26 -10.25
N LEU A 401 15.06 -13.18 -9.89
CA LEU A 401 16.37 -12.86 -10.44
C LEU A 401 17.40 -13.93 -10.08
N SER A 402 18.23 -14.34 -11.04
CA SER A 402 19.32 -15.29 -10.79
C SER A 402 20.57 -14.57 -10.23
N PRO A 403 21.12 -15.00 -9.09
CA PRO A 403 22.34 -14.42 -8.53
C PRO A 403 23.61 -14.89 -9.25
N ALA A 404 23.52 -15.81 -10.22
CA ALA A 404 24.68 -16.32 -10.94
C ALA A 404 24.86 -15.72 -12.35
N LEU A 405 24.01 -14.75 -12.73
CA LEU A 405 24.11 -14.07 -14.02
C LEU A 405 24.82 -12.73 -13.87
N PRO A 406 25.86 -12.43 -14.68
CA PRO A 406 26.48 -11.10 -14.72
C PRO A 406 25.48 -9.99 -15.06
N GLY A 407 24.46 -10.29 -15.87
CA GLY A 407 23.40 -9.35 -16.23
C GLY A 407 22.57 -8.88 -15.03
N THR A 408 22.37 -9.73 -14.02
CA THR A 408 21.66 -9.35 -12.77
C THR A 408 22.40 -8.23 -12.04
N TYR A 409 23.73 -8.33 -11.92
CA TYR A 409 24.54 -7.30 -11.25
C TYR A 409 24.59 -6.00 -12.06
N GLN A 410 24.65 -6.09 -13.40
CA GLN A 410 24.55 -4.92 -14.27
C GLN A 410 23.21 -4.21 -14.12
N PHE A 411 22.11 -4.96 -14.07
CA PHE A 411 20.77 -4.44 -13.82
C PHE A 411 20.71 -3.72 -12.46
N ILE A 412 21.10 -4.40 -11.38
CA ILE A 412 21.07 -3.83 -10.01
C ILE A 412 21.92 -2.56 -9.95
N ASP A 413 23.14 -2.57 -10.50
CA ASP A 413 24.00 -1.39 -10.48
C ASP A 413 23.36 -0.18 -11.17
N ARG A 414 22.83 -0.37 -12.38
CA ARG A 414 22.22 0.71 -13.18
C ARG A 414 20.98 1.28 -12.51
N VAL A 415 20.11 0.41 -12.01
CA VAL A 415 18.88 0.82 -11.33
C VAL A 415 19.22 1.57 -10.04
N LEU A 416 20.07 1.01 -9.18
CA LEU A 416 20.38 1.62 -7.89
C LEU A 416 21.16 2.92 -8.04
N GLU A 417 22.02 3.07 -9.07
CA GLU A 417 22.67 4.35 -9.39
C GLU A 417 21.65 5.46 -9.69
N GLU A 418 20.69 5.19 -10.58
CA GLU A 418 19.67 6.19 -10.94
C GLU A 418 18.69 6.45 -9.80
N VAL A 419 18.24 5.42 -9.08
CA VAL A 419 17.35 5.55 -7.92
C VAL A 419 18.03 6.33 -6.79
N ALA A 420 19.28 6.02 -6.46
CA ALA A 420 19.99 6.74 -5.40
C ALA A 420 20.23 8.22 -5.75
N ALA A 421 20.45 8.53 -7.03
CA ALA A 421 20.58 9.90 -7.51
C ALA A 421 19.25 10.66 -7.56
N LEU A 422 18.14 9.95 -7.81
CA LEU A 422 16.80 10.52 -7.96
C LEU A 422 16.16 10.86 -6.61
N PHE A 423 16.28 9.95 -5.63
CA PHE A 423 15.63 10.09 -4.33
C PHE A 423 16.59 10.66 -3.29
N PRO A 424 16.28 11.81 -2.65
CA PRO A 424 17.14 12.40 -1.63
C PRO A 424 17.12 11.63 -0.31
N SER A 425 16.10 10.78 -0.08
CA SER A 425 16.02 9.90 1.08
C SER A 425 17.35 9.17 1.29
N PRO A 426 17.84 9.06 2.54
CA PRO A 426 19.01 8.26 2.83
C PRO A 426 18.72 6.75 2.68
N TRP A 427 17.47 6.34 2.51
CA TRP A 427 17.05 4.93 2.47
C TRP A 427 16.53 4.54 1.09
N VAL A 428 16.82 3.30 0.69
CA VAL A 428 16.23 2.61 -0.46
C VAL A 428 15.76 1.25 0.01
N HIS A 429 14.48 0.93 -0.21
CA HIS A 429 13.91 -0.38 0.09
C HIS A 429 14.26 -1.35 -1.03
N ILE A 430 14.75 -2.54 -0.67
CA ILE A 430 15.23 -3.54 -1.63
C ILE A 430 14.29 -4.75 -1.74
N GLY A 431 13.14 -4.69 -1.04
CA GLY A 431 12.21 -5.80 -0.90
C GLY A 431 12.82 -6.96 -0.12
N GLY A 432 12.90 -8.12 -0.76
CA GLY A 432 13.59 -9.31 -0.25
C GLY A 432 12.67 -10.33 0.44
N ASP A 433 11.37 -10.17 0.28
CA ASP A 433 10.28 -11.04 0.71
C ASP A 433 10.04 -12.21 -0.26
N GLU A 434 9.31 -13.20 0.24
CA GLU A 434 8.63 -14.27 -0.52
C GLU A 434 9.42 -15.00 -1.63
N VAL A 435 10.77 -15.05 -1.52
CA VAL A 435 11.60 -15.84 -2.43
C VAL A 435 11.22 -17.33 -2.31
N PRO A 436 10.77 -17.99 -3.40
CA PRO A 436 10.17 -19.31 -3.29
C PRO A 436 11.19 -20.39 -2.94
N GLU A 437 10.75 -21.42 -2.20
CA GLU A 437 11.56 -22.62 -2.03
C GLU A 437 11.83 -23.30 -3.39
N GLY A 438 13.01 -23.92 -3.52
CA GLY A 438 13.39 -24.67 -4.73
C GLY A 438 14.00 -23.83 -5.86
N VAL A 439 13.98 -22.50 -5.75
CA VAL A 439 14.58 -21.59 -6.73
C VAL A 439 16.10 -21.80 -6.86
N TRP A 440 16.62 -21.68 -8.08
CA TRP A 440 18.04 -21.80 -8.48
C TRP A 440 18.69 -23.17 -8.29
N LEU A 441 18.05 -24.14 -7.65
CA LEU A 441 18.66 -25.44 -7.30
C LEU A 441 19.07 -26.27 -8.52
N ASN A 442 18.42 -26.07 -9.67
CA ASN A 442 18.74 -26.72 -10.94
C ASN A 442 19.32 -25.75 -11.98
N SER A 443 19.88 -24.60 -11.57
CA SER A 443 20.71 -23.77 -12.44
C SER A 443 22.17 -24.23 -12.35
N PRO A 444 22.80 -24.66 -13.46
CA PRO A 444 24.22 -25.01 -13.47
C PRO A 444 25.13 -23.87 -13.00
N LYS A 445 24.76 -22.61 -13.32
CA LYS A 445 25.52 -21.42 -12.91
C LYS A 445 25.39 -21.15 -11.41
N CYS A 446 24.18 -21.28 -10.84
CA CYS A 446 24.00 -21.14 -9.40
C CYS A 446 24.69 -22.26 -8.64
N GLN A 447 24.68 -23.49 -9.14
CA GLN A 447 25.43 -24.61 -8.56
C GLN A 447 26.95 -24.33 -8.55
N ALA A 448 27.49 -23.75 -9.62
CA ALA A 448 28.89 -23.34 -9.67
C ALA A 448 29.19 -22.23 -8.65
N LEU A 449 28.33 -21.21 -8.54
CA LEU A 449 28.47 -20.12 -7.56
C LEU A 449 28.38 -20.65 -6.11
N MET A 450 27.47 -21.59 -5.84
CA MET A 450 27.38 -22.27 -4.55
C MET A 450 28.67 -23.03 -4.22
N ALA A 451 29.24 -23.76 -5.19
CA ALA A 451 30.50 -24.48 -5.00
C ALA A 451 31.69 -23.54 -4.76
N GLU A 452 31.75 -22.40 -5.45
CA GLU A 452 32.79 -21.38 -5.28
C GLU A 452 32.79 -20.78 -3.87
N HIS A 453 31.60 -20.44 -3.35
CA HIS A 453 31.45 -19.79 -2.04
C HIS A 453 31.21 -20.75 -0.88
N GLY A 454 31.06 -22.05 -1.15
CA GLY A 454 30.73 -23.06 -0.14
C GLY A 454 29.31 -22.93 0.42
N TYR A 455 28.38 -22.36 -0.35
CA TYR A 455 26.97 -22.26 0.05
C TYR A 455 26.26 -23.61 -0.02
N THR A 456 25.29 -23.80 0.88
CA THR A 456 24.55 -25.05 1.06
C THR A 456 23.06 -24.93 0.78
N SER A 457 22.56 -23.71 0.62
CA SER A 457 21.13 -23.43 0.40
C SER A 457 20.89 -22.27 -0.57
N SER A 458 19.70 -22.25 -1.20
CA SER A 458 19.23 -21.11 -2.00
C SER A 458 19.10 -19.83 -1.16
N HIS A 459 18.79 -19.92 0.12
CA HIS A 459 18.73 -18.75 1.02
C HIS A 459 20.08 -18.01 1.12
N GLU A 460 21.20 -18.73 1.06
CA GLU A 460 22.53 -18.12 1.06
C GLU A 460 22.84 -17.40 -0.26
N LEU A 461 22.32 -17.93 -1.39
CA LEU A 461 22.36 -17.26 -2.70
C LEU A 461 21.54 -15.97 -2.72
N GLN A 462 20.35 -15.97 -2.11
CA GLN A 462 19.57 -14.74 -1.92
C GLN A 462 20.39 -13.71 -1.12
N GLY A 463 21.02 -14.16 -0.02
CA GLY A 463 21.89 -13.31 0.77
C GLY A 463 23.08 -12.76 0.01
N HIS A 464 23.67 -13.54 -0.89
CA HIS A 464 24.77 -13.08 -1.73
C HIS A 464 24.36 -11.87 -2.58
N LEU A 465 23.19 -11.93 -3.21
CA LEU A 465 22.67 -10.82 -4.00
C LEU A 465 22.29 -9.61 -3.14
N LEU A 466 21.62 -9.83 -2.00
CA LEU A 466 21.24 -8.74 -1.10
C LEU A 466 22.45 -8.04 -0.48
N ARG A 467 23.55 -8.76 -0.17
CA ARG A 467 24.82 -8.13 0.27
C ARG A 467 25.43 -7.27 -0.82
N TYR A 468 25.36 -7.72 -2.07
CA TYR A 468 25.83 -6.92 -3.20
C TYR A 468 25.04 -5.61 -3.29
N ALA A 469 23.70 -5.69 -3.24
CA ALA A 469 22.84 -4.51 -3.24
C ALA A 469 23.11 -3.58 -2.04
N GLU A 470 23.29 -4.14 -0.84
CA GLU A 470 23.66 -3.39 0.37
C GLU A 470 24.97 -2.62 0.18
N GLN A 471 26.01 -3.29 -0.33
CA GLN A 471 27.31 -2.68 -0.58
C GLN A 471 27.23 -1.59 -1.66
N LYS A 472 26.45 -1.83 -2.72
CA LYS A 472 26.21 -0.84 -3.77
C LYS A 472 25.50 0.39 -3.20
N LEU A 473 24.40 0.22 -2.47
CA LEU A 473 23.69 1.31 -1.81
C LEU A 473 24.61 2.09 -0.86
N LYS A 474 25.41 1.38 -0.05
CA LYS A 474 26.40 2.01 0.85
C LYS A 474 27.41 2.85 0.09
N SER A 475 27.90 2.38 -1.07
CA SER A 475 28.80 3.14 -1.93
C SER A 475 28.15 4.40 -2.54
N LEU A 476 26.82 4.40 -2.67
CA LEU A 476 26.00 5.52 -3.14
C LEU A 476 25.51 6.42 -1.98
N GLY A 477 25.98 6.19 -0.76
CA GLY A 477 25.59 6.96 0.43
C GLY A 477 24.18 6.65 0.95
N LYS A 478 23.62 5.48 0.60
CA LYS A 478 22.30 5.03 1.02
C LYS A 478 22.39 3.88 2.02
N ARG A 479 21.46 3.87 2.97
CA ARG A 479 21.22 2.76 3.89
C ARG A 479 20.16 1.85 3.27
N MET A 480 20.43 0.55 3.22
CA MET A 480 19.47 -0.43 2.75
C MET A 480 18.38 -0.66 3.79
N VAL A 481 17.14 -0.79 3.32
CA VAL A 481 16.01 -1.28 4.12
C VAL A 481 15.35 -2.43 3.36
N GLY A 482 14.71 -3.36 4.07
CA GLY A 482 14.11 -4.55 3.43
C GLY A 482 13.05 -5.21 4.30
N TRP A 483 12.25 -6.08 3.69
CA TRP A 483 11.24 -6.88 4.38
C TRP A 483 11.88 -7.88 5.35
N GLU A 484 11.06 -8.47 6.20
CA GLU A 484 11.48 -9.33 7.30
C GLU A 484 12.48 -10.41 6.85
N GLU A 485 12.23 -11.07 5.73
CA GLU A 485 13.01 -12.20 5.24
C GLU A 485 14.44 -11.85 4.82
N ALA A 486 14.74 -10.56 4.66
CA ALA A 486 16.09 -10.07 4.42
C ALA A 486 17.04 -10.38 5.59
N HIS A 487 16.54 -10.58 6.83
CA HIS A 487 17.41 -10.91 7.96
C HIS A 487 17.74 -12.42 8.08
N HIS A 488 16.90 -13.31 7.52
CA HIS A 488 17.05 -14.76 7.69
C HIS A 488 18.37 -15.27 7.11
N GLY A 489 19.16 -16.03 7.88
CA GLY A 489 20.39 -16.67 7.38
C GLY A 489 21.62 -15.76 7.31
N ASN A 490 21.68 -14.69 8.12
CA ASN A 490 22.78 -13.70 8.10
C ASN A 490 23.03 -13.13 6.69
N LYS A 491 21.94 -12.91 5.94
CA LYS A 491 21.99 -12.40 4.58
C LYS A 491 22.60 -11.02 4.55
N VAL A 492 22.14 -10.08 5.37
CA VAL A 492 22.52 -8.66 5.33
C VAL A 492 23.22 -8.20 6.62
N SER A 493 23.92 -7.06 6.57
CA SER A 493 24.57 -6.49 7.75
C SER A 493 23.55 -5.88 8.73
N LYS A 494 23.97 -5.65 9.98
CA LYS A 494 23.14 -4.99 11.01
C LYS A 494 22.87 -3.51 10.71
N ASP A 495 23.53 -2.94 9.69
CA ASP A 495 23.18 -1.61 9.19
C ASP A 495 21.83 -1.63 8.46
N THR A 496 21.35 -2.77 7.93
CA THR A 496 20.02 -2.82 7.27
C THR A 496 18.87 -2.59 8.26
N VAL A 497 17.87 -1.79 7.89
CA VAL A 497 16.61 -1.65 8.66
C VAL A 497 15.62 -2.69 8.19
N ILE A 498 14.96 -3.38 9.12
CA ILE A 498 14.02 -4.46 8.82
C ILE A 498 12.58 -3.98 8.97
N TYR A 499 11.75 -4.18 7.93
CA TYR A 499 10.31 -3.96 7.96
C TYR A 499 9.63 -5.28 8.31
N SER A 500 9.15 -5.41 9.55
CA SER A 500 8.55 -6.65 10.05
C SER A 500 7.06 -6.67 9.83
N TRP A 501 6.59 -7.59 8.98
CA TRP A 501 5.21 -7.68 8.55
C TRP A 501 4.48 -8.94 9.02
N LEU A 502 5.21 -10.04 9.26
CA LEU A 502 4.62 -11.31 9.68
C LEU A 502 4.00 -11.22 11.08
N SER A 503 4.69 -10.59 12.04
CA SER A 503 4.16 -10.33 13.39
C SER A 503 5.08 -9.43 14.19
N GLU A 504 4.55 -8.79 15.23
CA GLU A 504 5.38 -8.05 16.19
C GLU A 504 6.41 -8.95 16.91
N LYS A 505 6.09 -10.23 17.12
CA LYS A 505 7.04 -11.19 17.71
C LYS A 505 8.30 -11.35 16.85
N ALA A 506 8.14 -11.37 15.54
CA ALA A 506 9.26 -11.45 14.60
C ALA A 506 10.05 -10.12 14.55
N ALA A 507 9.37 -8.98 14.67
CA ALA A 507 10.01 -7.68 14.85
C ALA A 507 10.93 -7.66 16.08
N LEU A 508 10.43 -8.11 17.23
CA LEU A 508 11.22 -8.17 18.47
C LEU A 508 12.38 -9.15 18.35
N HIS A 509 12.25 -10.22 17.56
CA HIS A 509 13.35 -11.13 17.27
C HIS A 509 14.46 -10.41 16.49
N CYS A 510 14.12 -9.70 15.42
CA CYS A 510 15.07 -8.91 14.62
C CYS A 510 15.78 -7.85 15.49
N ALA A 511 15.02 -7.11 16.29
CA ALA A 511 15.54 -6.09 17.18
C ALA A 511 16.53 -6.67 18.22
N LYS A 512 16.23 -7.86 18.79
CA LYS A 512 17.15 -8.57 19.71
C LYS A 512 18.45 -9.00 19.04
N GLN A 513 18.42 -9.24 17.73
CA GLN A 513 19.61 -9.52 16.94
C GLN A 513 20.40 -8.26 16.55
N GLY A 514 19.96 -7.06 16.97
CA GLY A 514 20.68 -5.80 16.79
C GLY A 514 20.28 -4.96 15.58
N PHE A 515 19.24 -5.36 14.84
CA PHE A 515 18.69 -4.55 13.74
C PHE A 515 17.82 -3.41 14.27
N ASP A 516 17.76 -2.32 13.52
CA ASP A 516 16.68 -1.34 13.67
C ASP A 516 15.45 -1.85 12.89
N VAL A 517 14.24 -1.60 13.40
CA VAL A 517 13.02 -2.24 12.92
C VAL A 517 11.87 -1.24 12.76
N ILE A 518 11.12 -1.39 11.68
CA ILE A 518 9.80 -0.77 11.45
C ILE A 518 8.72 -1.83 11.67
N LEU A 519 7.72 -1.51 12.48
CA LEU A 519 6.58 -2.39 12.73
C LEU A 519 5.51 -2.20 11.65
N GLN A 520 5.23 -3.24 10.88
CA GLN A 520 4.15 -3.25 9.88
C GLN A 520 3.33 -4.56 9.93
N PRO A 521 2.86 -5.03 11.10
CA PRO A 521 2.19 -6.32 11.20
C PRO A 521 0.89 -6.36 10.40
N GLY A 522 0.78 -7.31 9.46
CA GLY A 522 -0.38 -7.44 8.56
C GLY A 522 -1.73 -7.61 9.26
N GLN A 523 -1.71 -8.12 10.50
CA GLN A 523 -2.92 -8.32 11.31
C GLN A 523 -3.58 -7.02 11.79
N PHE A 524 -2.90 -5.87 11.63
CA PHE A 524 -3.35 -4.57 12.13
C PHE A 524 -3.16 -3.42 11.14
N THR A 525 -2.08 -3.43 10.36
CA THR A 525 -1.65 -2.25 9.61
C THR A 525 -1.81 -2.34 8.09
N TYR A 526 -2.29 -3.47 7.59
CA TYR A 526 -2.58 -3.67 6.17
C TYR A 526 -4.00 -3.18 5.84
N LEU A 527 -4.07 -2.21 4.96
CA LEU A 527 -5.28 -1.49 4.59
C LEU A 527 -6.01 -2.15 3.42
N ASP A 528 -5.40 -3.10 2.72
CA ASP A 528 -6.02 -3.98 1.72
C ASP A 528 -6.92 -5.05 2.36
N ILE A 529 -6.75 -5.30 3.66
CA ILE A 529 -7.56 -6.24 4.43
C ILE A 529 -8.99 -5.73 4.59
N VAL A 530 -9.98 -6.63 4.47
CA VAL A 530 -11.42 -6.36 4.66
C VAL A 530 -11.71 -5.67 6.01
N GLN A 531 -12.69 -4.76 6.01
CA GLN A 531 -13.03 -3.90 7.16
C GLN A 531 -14.20 -4.42 7.99
N ASP A 532 -14.95 -5.38 7.48
CA ASP A 532 -15.99 -6.09 8.22
C ASP A 532 -16.08 -7.55 7.73
N TYR A 533 -16.86 -8.35 8.45
CA TYR A 533 -17.11 -9.76 8.16
C TYR A 533 -18.23 -9.95 7.12
N ALA A 534 -18.87 -8.88 6.64
CA ALA A 534 -19.89 -8.95 5.61
C ALA A 534 -19.26 -9.42 4.27
N PRO A 535 -19.85 -10.39 3.55
CA PRO A 535 -19.28 -10.90 2.30
C PRO A 535 -19.20 -9.83 1.19
N GLU A 536 -19.95 -8.73 1.33
CA GLU A 536 -19.94 -7.57 0.45
C GLU A 536 -18.68 -6.69 0.61
N GLU A 537 -17.94 -6.83 1.72
CA GLU A 537 -16.76 -5.99 1.97
C GLU A 537 -15.66 -6.23 0.94
N PRO A 538 -15.13 -5.16 0.33
CA PRO A 538 -13.98 -5.28 -0.54
C PRO A 538 -12.69 -5.48 0.28
N GLY A 539 -11.73 -6.17 -0.33
CA GLY A 539 -10.42 -6.43 0.27
C GLY A 539 -10.04 -7.91 0.20
N VAL A 540 -8.97 -8.25 0.92
CA VAL A 540 -8.49 -9.63 1.16
C VAL A 540 -8.56 -9.95 2.66
N ASP A 541 -8.38 -11.21 3.05
CA ASP A 541 -8.54 -11.64 4.45
C ASP A 541 -7.46 -12.63 4.92
N TRP A 542 -6.33 -12.71 4.22
CA TRP A 542 -5.26 -13.66 4.55
C TRP A 542 -4.67 -13.43 5.96
N ALA A 543 -4.69 -12.18 6.46
CA ALA A 543 -4.30 -11.81 7.82
C ALA A 543 -5.49 -11.78 8.81
N GLY A 544 -6.67 -12.22 8.38
CA GLY A 544 -7.96 -12.10 9.06
C GLY A 544 -8.72 -10.85 8.65
N VAL A 545 -9.71 -10.45 9.46
CA VAL A 545 -10.51 -9.23 9.26
C VAL A 545 -9.98 -8.13 10.16
N THR A 546 -9.81 -6.91 9.63
CA THR A 546 -9.30 -5.74 10.37
C THR A 546 -10.33 -4.61 10.37
N PRO A 547 -11.37 -4.70 11.23
CA PRO A 547 -12.28 -3.59 11.47
C PRO A 547 -11.57 -2.40 12.11
N LEU A 548 -12.21 -1.23 12.06
CA LEU A 548 -11.67 0.00 12.63
C LEU A 548 -11.22 -0.15 14.09
N GLU A 549 -12.04 -0.80 14.91
CA GLU A 549 -11.71 -1.06 16.33
C GLU A 549 -10.43 -1.89 16.49
N ARG A 550 -10.19 -2.86 15.58
CA ARG A 550 -8.98 -3.68 15.62
C ARG A 550 -7.74 -2.88 15.19
N ALA A 551 -7.87 -2.05 14.16
CA ALA A 551 -6.79 -1.14 13.75
C ALA A 551 -6.46 -0.13 14.87
N TYR A 552 -7.47 0.44 15.52
CA TYR A 552 -7.28 1.33 16.67
C TYR A 552 -6.74 0.62 17.89
N GLY A 553 -7.17 -0.61 18.15
CA GLY A 553 -6.72 -1.41 19.29
C GLY A 553 -5.27 -1.89 19.19
N TYR A 554 -4.60 -1.66 18.05
CA TYR A 554 -3.18 -1.97 17.92
C TYR A 554 -2.35 -1.07 18.83
N GLU A 555 -1.75 -1.67 19.84
CA GLU A 555 -0.80 -1.03 20.75
C GLU A 555 0.59 -1.62 20.49
N PRO A 556 1.45 -0.93 19.72
CA PRO A 556 2.78 -1.43 19.42
C PRO A 556 3.59 -1.61 20.71
N LEU A 557 4.25 -2.75 20.85
CA LEU A 557 5.11 -3.06 22.00
C LEU A 557 4.32 -3.22 23.32
N ALA A 558 3.05 -3.64 23.25
CA ALA A 558 2.17 -3.78 24.42
C ALA A 558 2.78 -4.66 25.54
N GLU A 559 3.51 -5.72 25.15
CA GLU A 559 4.12 -6.69 26.05
C GLU A 559 5.58 -6.38 26.42
N VAL A 560 6.14 -5.27 25.92
CA VAL A 560 7.51 -4.83 26.20
C VAL A 560 7.47 -3.71 27.24
N ALA A 561 8.27 -3.78 28.30
CA ALA A 561 8.29 -2.73 29.31
C ALA A 561 8.78 -1.38 28.72
N ASP A 562 8.25 -0.25 29.20
CA ASP A 562 8.57 1.09 28.65
C ASP A 562 10.05 1.46 28.77
N ASN A 563 10.75 0.91 29.78
CA ASN A 563 12.17 1.13 30.01
C ASN A 563 13.09 0.11 29.31
N ASP A 564 12.53 -0.83 28.54
CA ASP A 564 13.33 -1.85 27.85
C ASP A 564 14.17 -1.20 26.74
N PRO A 565 15.51 -1.39 26.72
CA PRO A 565 16.38 -0.83 25.70
C PRO A 565 16.05 -1.32 24.28
N LEU A 566 15.35 -2.45 24.14
CA LEU A 566 14.88 -2.96 22.86
C LEU A 566 14.00 -1.95 22.11
N ARG A 567 13.24 -1.12 22.85
CA ARG A 567 12.40 -0.06 22.27
C ARG A 567 13.21 0.93 21.43
N LYS A 568 14.50 1.15 21.74
CA LYS A 568 15.39 2.04 20.96
C LYS A 568 15.71 1.52 19.56
N ARG A 569 15.50 0.22 19.31
CA ARG A 569 15.63 -0.39 17.99
C ARG A 569 14.37 -0.27 17.15
N ILE A 570 13.24 0.10 17.76
CA ILE A 570 11.98 0.26 17.06
C ILE A 570 11.87 1.72 16.63
N LEU A 571 12.11 1.99 15.35
CA LEU A 571 12.10 3.37 14.85
C LEU A 571 10.67 3.90 14.75
N GLY A 572 9.70 3.01 14.52
CA GLY A 572 8.28 3.35 14.53
C GLY A 572 7.40 2.35 13.79
N ILE A 573 6.30 2.86 13.23
CA ILE A 573 5.24 2.03 12.62
C ILE A 573 4.96 2.43 11.17
N GLN A 574 4.48 1.48 10.38
CA GLN A 574 3.99 1.69 9.02
C GLN A 574 2.65 1.00 8.82
N CYS A 575 1.78 1.63 8.02
CA CYS A 575 0.65 0.97 7.37
C CYS A 575 0.91 0.81 5.88
N ALA A 576 0.26 -0.16 5.24
CA ALA A 576 0.46 -0.46 3.83
C ALA A 576 -0.87 -0.65 3.12
N LEU A 577 -0.94 -0.19 1.87
CA LEU A 577 -2.00 -0.52 0.95
C LEU A 577 -1.41 -1.28 -0.23
N TRP A 578 -1.60 -2.60 -0.24
CA TRP A 578 -1.37 -3.45 -1.40
C TRP A 578 -2.55 -3.34 -2.38
N CYS A 579 -2.26 -3.40 -3.68
CA CYS A 579 -3.20 -2.92 -4.68
C CYS A 579 -3.67 -4.00 -5.67
N GLU A 580 -3.61 -5.30 -5.35
CA GLU A 580 -4.16 -6.37 -6.19
C GLU A 580 -5.64 -6.12 -6.54
N ARG A 581 -6.42 -5.54 -5.62
CA ARG A 581 -7.87 -5.31 -5.77
C ARG A 581 -8.26 -3.82 -5.86
N ILE A 582 -7.29 -2.93 -6.01
CA ILE A 582 -7.47 -1.47 -5.84
C ILE A 582 -6.93 -0.75 -7.06
N ASN A 583 -7.82 -0.45 -8.03
CA ASN A 583 -7.43 0.11 -9.33
C ASN A 583 -7.99 1.52 -9.59
N ASN A 584 -8.67 2.13 -8.61
CA ASN A 584 -9.27 3.46 -8.77
C ASN A 584 -9.28 4.26 -7.46
N PRO A 585 -9.35 5.61 -7.53
CA PRO A 585 -9.28 6.47 -6.34
C PRO A 585 -10.36 6.23 -5.30
N SER A 586 -11.61 5.92 -5.72
CA SER A 586 -12.72 5.69 -4.79
C SER A 586 -12.50 4.43 -3.95
N ARG A 587 -12.07 3.32 -4.57
CA ARG A 587 -11.70 2.11 -3.84
C ARG A 587 -10.49 2.34 -2.93
N LEU A 588 -9.51 3.11 -3.39
CA LEU A 588 -8.33 3.46 -2.59
C LEU A 588 -8.75 4.21 -1.32
N ASP A 589 -9.61 5.22 -1.44
CA ASP A 589 -10.12 5.96 -0.28
C ASP A 589 -10.92 5.07 0.68
N TYR A 590 -11.79 4.23 0.14
CA TYR A 590 -12.59 3.31 0.94
C TYR A 590 -11.73 2.39 1.81
N MET A 591 -10.63 1.86 1.25
CA MET A 591 -9.74 0.93 1.95
C MET A 591 -8.82 1.64 2.97
N ILE A 592 -8.38 2.85 2.66
CA ILE A 592 -7.51 3.65 3.54
C ILE A 592 -8.30 4.24 4.72
N TYR A 593 -9.45 4.84 4.47
CA TYR A 593 -10.18 5.62 5.46
C TYR A 593 -11.40 4.87 6.01
N PRO A 594 -11.60 4.89 7.34
CA PRO A 594 -10.92 5.75 8.32
C PRO A 594 -9.73 5.10 9.05
N ARG A 595 -9.35 3.86 8.74
CA ARG A 595 -8.30 3.12 9.49
C ARG A 595 -6.94 3.83 9.49
N LEU A 596 -6.59 4.59 8.45
CA LEU A 596 -5.39 5.43 8.43
C LEU A 596 -5.33 6.38 9.64
N THR A 597 -6.47 6.95 10.03
CA THR A 597 -6.54 7.89 11.16
C THR A 597 -6.30 7.21 12.51
N ALA A 598 -6.72 5.95 12.66
CA ALA A 598 -6.41 5.13 13.84
C ALA A 598 -4.92 4.78 13.92
N LEU A 599 -4.30 4.46 12.77
CA LEU A 599 -2.87 4.15 12.70
C LEU A 599 -2.00 5.40 12.88
N ALA A 600 -2.46 6.57 12.44
CA ALA A 600 -1.83 7.85 12.76
C ALA A 600 -1.77 8.08 14.27
N GLU A 601 -2.86 7.81 14.98
CA GLU A 601 -2.94 7.93 16.44
C GLU A 601 -2.04 6.93 17.16
N ALA A 602 -1.92 5.69 16.67
CA ALA A 602 -0.97 4.72 17.19
C ALA A 602 0.50 5.17 17.04
N GLY A 603 0.81 5.92 15.98
CA GLY A 603 2.15 6.44 15.71
C GLY A 603 2.52 7.72 16.46
N TRP A 604 1.50 8.49 16.88
CA TRP A 604 1.68 9.85 17.42
C TRP A 604 1.36 9.94 18.92
N THR A 605 0.20 9.45 19.33
CA THR A 605 -0.35 9.68 20.66
C THR A 605 0.17 8.64 21.64
N GLU A 606 0.60 9.09 22.82
CA GLU A 606 1.06 8.22 23.90
C GLU A 606 -0.06 7.29 24.35
N LYS A 607 0.31 6.05 24.72
CA LYS A 607 -0.63 4.99 25.08
C LYS A 607 -1.69 5.44 26.08
N GLN A 608 -1.29 6.21 27.11
CA GLN A 608 -2.21 6.66 28.17
C GLN A 608 -3.28 7.67 27.71
N HIS A 609 -3.14 8.25 26.51
CA HIS A 609 -4.07 9.23 25.95
C HIS A 609 -4.92 8.64 24.80
N ARG A 610 -4.71 7.35 24.49
CA ARG A 610 -5.51 6.62 23.50
C ARG A 610 -6.71 5.97 24.20
N ASP A 611 -7.90 6.34 23.76
CA ASP A 611 -9.17 5.82 24.24
C ASP A 611 -10.12 5.63 23.05
N TRP A 612 -10.71 4.43 22.93
CA TRP A 612 -11.51 4.06 21.76
C TRP A 612 -12.78 4.92 21.63
N SER A 613 -13.53 5.10 22.72
CA SER A 613 -14.75 5.92 22.69
C SER A 613 -14.40 7.39 22.43
N GLY A 614 -13.33 7.91 23.04
CA GLY A 614 -12.78 9.22 22.75
C GLY A 614 -12.34 9.40 21.29
N TYR A 615 -11.74 8.38 20.68
CA TYR A 615 -11.40 8.37 19.25
C TYR A 615 -12.65 8.41 18.36
N LEU A 616 -13.65 7.59 18.65
CA LEU A 616 -14.88 7.57 17.86
C LEU A 616 -15.60 8.93 17.85
N THR A 617 -15.67 9.61 18.99
CA THR A 617 -16.31 10.95 19.08
C THR A 617 -15.56 11.98 18.22
N ARG A 618 -14.22 11.92 18.19
CA ARG A 618 -13.37 12.78 17.35
C ARG A 618 -13.48 12.43 15.88
N LEU A 619 -13.47 11.14 15.55
CA LEU A 619 -13.66 10.65 14.19
C LEU A 619 -15.01 11.12 13.64
N LYS A 620 -16.09 11.01 14.43
CA LYS A 620 -17.43 11.40 13.99
C LYS A 620 -17.49 12.87 13.54
N GLY A 621 -16.89 13.77 14.30
CA GLY A 621 -16.83 15.18 13.93
C GLY A 621 -15.72 15.53 12.94
N HIS A 622 -14.78 14.62 12.67
CA HIS A 622 -13.76 14.75 11.62
C HIS A 622 -14.28 14.33 10.23
N LEU A 623 -15.26 13.44 10.15
CA LEU A 623 -15.83 12.97 8.88
C LEU A 623 -16.26 14.10 7.92
N PRO A 624 -16.91 15.20 8.37
CA PRO A 624 -17.26 16.32 7.48
C PRO A 624 -16.05 16.94 6.76
N LEU A 625 -14.87 16.94 7.38
CA LEU A 625 -13.64 17.41 6.72
C LEU A 625 -13.22 16.45 5.59
N LEU A 626 -13.31 15.14 5.80
CA LEU A 626 -13.06 14.14 4.76
C LEU A 626 -14.05 14.29 3.59
N GLU A 627 -15.33 14.51 3.88
CA GLU A 627 -16.37 14.76 2.86
C GLU A 627 -16.08 16.02 2.06
N GLN A 628 -15.70 17.11 2.73
CA GLN A 628 -15.33 18.36 2.08
C GLN A 628 -14.10 18.23 1.18
N GLN A 629 -13.18 17.32 1.53
CA GLN A 629 -12.01 16.97 0.72
C GLN A 629 -12.33 15.97 -0.40
N GLY A 630 -13.57 15.48 -0.51
CA GLY A 630 -13.99 14.51 -1.51
C GLY A 630 -13.36 13.13 -1.30
N ILE A 631 -13.21 12.70 -0.06
CA ILE A 631 -12.65 11.38 0.28
C ILE A 631 -13.79 10.36 0.44
N ASP A 632 -13.77 9.31 -0.37
CA ASP A 632 -14.77 8.23 -0.36
C ASP A 632 -14.50 7.19 0.75
N TYR A 633 -14.50 7.63 2.01
CA TYR A 633 -14.20 6.75 3.16
C TYR A 633 -15.28 5.69 3.42
N ARG A 634 -14.90 4.56 4.03
CA ARG A 634 -15.88 3.59 4.55
C ARG A 634 -16.61 4.18 5.76
N HIS A 635 -17.89 4.48 5.60
CA HIS A 635 -18.66 5.16 6.65
C HIS A 635 -18.84 4.28 7.91
N PRO A 636 -18.37 4.68 9.11
CA PRO A 636 -18.40 3.83 10.32
C PRO A 636 -19.81 3.56 10.87
N TRP A 637 -20.71 4.53 10.71
CA TRP A 637 -22.08 4.49 11.26
C TRP A 637 -23.15 4.33 10.19
N GLN A 638 -22.92 3.52 9.14
CA GLN A 638 -23.95 3.29 8.13
C GLN A 638 -25.26 2.83 8.78
N ALA A 639 -26.35 3.55 8.47
CA ALA A 639 -27.68 3.08 8.80
C ALA A 639 -27.86 1.72 8.11
N LYS A 640 -28.30 0.69 8.85
CA LYS A 640 -28.75 -0.56 8.24
C LYS A 640 -29.74 -0.19 7.15
N GLN A 641 -29.37 -0.35 5.87
CA GLN A 641 -30.38 -0.44 4.83
C GLN A 641 -31.17 -1.69 5.16
N GLN A 642 -32.35 -1.50 5.76
CA GLN A 642 -33.37 -2.52 5.85
C GLN A 642 -33.81 -2.79 4.41
N ASN A 643 -33.22 -3.81 3.79
CA ASN A 643 -33.80 -4.48 2.64
C ASN A 643 -34.38 -5.81 3.12
#